data_AF-A0AA37KQG8-F1
#
_entry.id   AF-A0AA37KQG8-F1
#
_cell.length_a   1.000
_cell.length_b   1.000
_cell.length_c   1.000
_cell.angle_alpha   90.00
_cell.angle_beta   90.00
_cell.angle_gamma   90.00
#
_symmetry.space_group_name_H-M   'P 1'
#
loop_
_entity.id
_entity.type
_entity.pdbx_description
1 polymer ?
#
loop_
_entity_poly.entity_id
_entity_poly.type
_entity_poly.pdbx_seq_one_letter_code
_entity_poly.pdbx_strand_id
1 'polypeptide(L)'
;MTIRKLLTLTVCTALLGCSDDPEQTQQVPPTTGFGNRLSGLTAIIPEAGVTDKSSTTRTGAAETGATVWLVDDAITVTDGLHAGTFDVATGIGTATGKFNGSLDFEQTPLYAVYPAVSAMNGFTAPVVIGTMQNARTAGANNIMTARCEEVKAASESQFVFRKKAATAQLSFDFTSEGKYASEKVNSIKITAEGVNFAGACDFDLTDPDAQLRGSSNSITYTFNEAPSLADKIEFTIGLAPCDLTQAANMYYLVSTDRYTFLFNKRPAQSSPEGSAISVSLPLDQFTATDSETPAEGEVKITHELPALNLSAQGTANCYIVDKEARCSFDATVMGNGSEGIIPGGSFTDYLGNPLTAPATIAPVSAELLWETTDGLISELVLSDGIVSFNTSAGKGNALIAVKDQQGRIMWSWHIWCTDHPADQVYMANKYGNSYTFMDRSLGATSALDDTGSLGMSYQWGRKDPIPGSSKFYDMTEPTLYGSVTKVSVAASDASTGTIANAIQNPVTFLKAADWLFAGRNNYLWGNPQGEEELTATHQKSIYDPCPPGYRIPGKDAFSIFTKTGENTTDPAQHNVVNTSPTKRGWYLYYAATGSGEQAWFPYNGCRYYSSGALNRGSFYYYWTSAPSAGTKSCCLAFKNDWKEVDPLYTFQRGNAQTIRCVKE
;
A
#
# COMPACT_ATOMS: atom_id res chain seq x y z
N MET A 1 -42.77 -4.01 -37.08
CA MET A 1 -41.54 -4.26 -37.86
C MET A 1 -40.59 -5.04 -36.97
N THR A 2 -40.54 -6.34 -37.26
CA THR A 2 -39.68 -7.41 -36.73
C THR A 2 -38.20 -7.06 -37.07
N ILE A 3 -37.18 -7.33 -36.26
CA ILE A 3 -36.53 -8.65 -36.05
C ILE A 3 -35.63 -8.59 -34.80
N ARG A 4 -35.83 -9.53 -33.87
CA ARG A 4 -34.82 -10.05 -32.93
C ARG A 4 -34.84 -11.57 -33.08
N LYS A 5 -33.68 -12.20 -33.27
CA LYS A 5 -33.52 -13.66 -33.16
C LYS A 5 -32.53 -13.97 -32.04
N LEU A 6 -33.08 -14.41 -30.91
CA LEU A 6 -32.47 -15.33 -29.97
C LEU A 6 -32.76 -16.75 -30.50
N LEU A 7 -31.83 -17.69 -30.38
CA LEU A 7 -32.23 -19.06 -30.05
C LEU A 7 -31.08 -19.79 -29.37
N THR A 8 -31.41 -20.36 -28.21
CA THR A 8 -30.55 -21.14 -27.35
C THR A 8 -31.09 -22.58 -27.32
N LEU A 9 -30.13 -23.52 -27.26
CA LEU A 9 -30.13 -24.72 -26.41
C LEU A 9 -30.78 -26.05 -26.88
N THR A 10 -29.92 -27.08 -26.75
CA THR A 10 -30.12 -28.42 -26.13
C THR A 10 -30.46 -29.65 -26.99
N VAL A 11 -29.43 -30.51 -27.09
CA VAL A 11 -29.35 -31.97 -26.81
C VAL A 11 -30.46 -32.90 -27.31
N CYS A 12 -30.06 -33.92 -28.08
CA CYS A 12 -30.70 -35.23 -28.08
C CYS A 12 -29.68 -36.36 -27.94
N THR A 13 -30.03 -37.27 -27.03
CA THR A 13 -29.42 -38.51 -26.59
C THR A 13 -29.55 -39.64 -27.62
N ALA A 14 -28.63 -40.60 -27.54
CA ALA A 14 -28.67 -41.89 -28.24
C ALA A 14 -29.65 -42.88 -27.59
N LEU A 15 -30.24 -43.80 -28.38
CA LEU A 15 -30.26 -45.27 -28.17
C LEU A 15 -31.22 -46.03 -29.12
N LEU A 16 -30.62 -46.96 -29.89
CA LEU A 16 -30.99 -48.32 -30.31
C LEU A 16 -32.45 -48.71 -30.70
N GLY A 17 -32.54 -49.35 -31.88
CA GLY A 17 -33.57 -50.33 -32.25
C GLY A 17 -33.11 -51.17 -33.47
N CYS A 18 -33.03 -52.50 -33.29
CA CYS A 18 -32.52 -53.51 -34.23
C CYS A 18 -33.50 -53.91 -35.37
N SER A 19 -32.99 -54.80 -36.25
CA SER A 19 -33.62 -55.70 -37.27
C SER A 19 -33.44 -55.21 -38.73
N ASP A 20 -33.05 -55.99 -39.75
CA ASP A 20 -32.74 -57.43 -39.96
C ASP A 20 -31.73 -57.58 -41.15
N ASP A 21 -31.03 -58.72 -41.22
CA ASP A 21 -30.08 -59.26 -42.24
C ASP A 21 -30.65 -59.35 -43.70
N PRO A 22 -29.92 -59.80 -44.76
CA PRO A 22 -28.47 -60.00 -44.96
C PRO A 22 -27.90 -59.54 -46.34
N GLU A 23 -26.56 -59.69 -46.46
CA GLU A 23 -25.76 -59.96 -47.68
C GLU A 23 -25.71 -58.95 -48.84
N GLN A 24 -24.59 -58.22 -48.93
CA GLN A 24 -23.77 -58.17 -50.15
C GLN A 24 -22.35 -57.65 -49.85
N THR A 25 -21.37 -58.55 -49.93
CA THR A 25 -19.94 -58.26 -49.85
C THR A 25 -19.46 -57.62 -51.17
N GLN A 26 -19.28 -56.30 -51.17
CA GLN A 26 -18.46 -55.59 -52.15
C GLN A 26 -17.01 -55.52 -51.66
N GLN A 27 -16.10 -56.02 -52.50
CA GLN A 27 -14.66 -55.74 -52.39
C GLN A 27 -14.41 -54.24 -52.58
N VAL A 28 -13.83 -53.65 -51.54
CA VAL A 28 -13.35 -52.27 -51.46
C VAL A 28 -12.00 -52.16 -52.19
N PRO A 29 -11.76 -51.14 -53.04
CA PRO A 29 -10.42 -50.83 -53.56
C PRO A 29 -9.56 -50.21 -52.43
N PRO A 30 -8.23 -50.40 -52.45
CA PRO A 30 -7.39 -50.17 -51.28
C PRO A 30 -7.37 -48.69 -50.87
N THR A 31 -7.69 -48.42 -49.60
CA THR A 31 -7.37 -47.17 -48.92
C THR A 31 -5.86 -47.04 -48.81
N THR A 32 -5.29 -45.98 -49.38
CA THR A 32 -3.92 -45.52 -49.12
C THR A 32 -3.77 -45.27 -47.62
N GLY A 33 -3.08 -46.18 -46.93
CA GLY A 33 -2.87 -46.11 -45.49
C GLY A 33 -1.96 -44.95 -45.09
N PHE A 34 -2.28 -44.33 -43.96
CA PHE A 34 -1.37 -43.44 -43.24
C PHE A 34 -0.05 -44.19 -42.99
N GLY A 35 1.03 -43.70 -43.58
CA GLY A 35 2.39 -44.14 -43.28
C GLY A 35 2.69 -43.80 -41.81
N ASN A 36 3.35 -44.73 -41.12
CA ASN A 36 4.00 -44.62 -39.82
C ASN A 36 3.36 -43.72 -38.73
N ARG A 37 3.04 -44.33 -37.57
CA ARG A 37 2.49 -43.63 -36.40
C ARG A 37 3.46 -43.67 -35.21
N LEU A 38 3.74 -42.52 -34.62
CA LEU A 38 4.44 -42.38 -33.35
C LEU A 38 3.41 -42.11 -32.23
N SER A 39 3.24 -43.05 -31.28
CA SER A 39 2.29 -42.90 -30.17
C SER A 39 2.94 -42.72 -28.80
N GLY A 40 4.27 -42.79 -28.72
CA GLY A 40 5.03 -42.54 -27.52
C GLY A 40 6.53 -42.56 -27.78
N LEU A 41 7.30 -41.85 -26.95
CA LEU A 41 8.74 -41.65 -27.12
C LEU A 41 9.45 -41.53 -25.77
N THR A 42 10.77 -41.66 -25.78
CA THR A 42 11.64 -41.36 -24.65
C THR A 42 12.41 -40.08 -24.93
N ALA A 43 12.23 -39.06 -24.10
CA ALA A 43 12.93 -37.78 -24.18
C ALA A 43 14.06 -37.73 -23.14
N ILE A 44 15.28 -37.52 -23.61
CA ILE A 44 16.50 -37.54 -22.80
C ILE A 44 17.11 -36.15 -22.80
N ILE A 45 17.28 -35.56 -21.62
CA ILE A 45 18.10 -34.38 -21.38
C ILE A 45 19.48 -34.92 -20.99
N PRO A 46 20.55 -34.70 -21.79
CA PRO A 46 21.88 -35.16 -21.43
C PRO A 46 22.37 -34.53 -20.12
N GLU A 47 22.78 -35.34 -19.13
CA GLU A 47 23.66 -34.85 -18.07
C GLU A 47 25.04 -34.60 -18.69
N ALA A 48 25.50 -33.36 -18.66
CA ALA A 48 26.65 -32.92 -19.44
C ALA A 48 27.94 -33.64 -19.03
N GLY A 49 28.60 -34.29 -19.99
CA GLY A 49 30.06 -34.44 -20.01
C GLY A 49 30.77 -33.14 -20.40
N VAL A 50 30.37 -32.00 -19.81
CA VAL A 50 30.94 -30.67 -20.07
C VAL A 50 31.29 -30.00 -18.74
N THR A 51 32.51 -29.51 -18.65
CA THR A 51 33.17 -28.86 -17.51
C THR A 51 32.62 -27.45 -17.20
N ASP A 52 31.32 -27.31 -16.95
CA ASP A 52 30.78 -26.06 -16.41
C ASP A 52 29.64 -26.30 -15.42
N LYS A 53 29.87 -25.94 -14.16
CA LYS A 53 28.95 -26.13 -13.02
C LYS A 53 28.17 -24.84 -12.72
N SER A 54 27.46 -24.27 -13.69
CA SER A 54 26.81 -22.96 -13.51
C SER A 54 25.35 -22.82 -13.96
N SER A 55 24.60 -23.89 -14.25
CA SER A 55 23.17 -23.77 -14.63
C SER A 55 22.20 -23.95 -13.45
N THR A 56 22.01 -22.94 -12.61
CA THR A 56 20.89 -22.87 -11.66
C THR A 56 19.67 -22.22 -12.31
N THR A 57 18.87 -23.00 -13.05
CA THR A 57 17.53 -22.59 -13.54
C THR A 57 16.62 -23.80 -13.68
N ARG A 58 15.80 -24.06 -12.65
CA ARG A 58 14.91 -25.22 -12.56
C ARG A 58 13.74 -25.11 -13.55
N THR A 59 13.63 -26.07 -14.47
CA THR A 59 12.55 -27.07 -14.34
C THR A 59 12.98 -28.02 -13.22
N GLY A 60 12.15 -28.23 -12.20
CA GLY A 60 12.52 -28.62 -10.83
C GLY A 60 13.70 -29.58 -10.59
N ALA A 61 14.94 -29.09 -10.49
CA ALA A 61 16.11 -29.77 -9.90
C ALA A 61 15.85 -30.75 -8.74
N ALA A 62 16.44 -31.94 -8.80
CA ALA A 62 16.80 -32.66 -7.59
C ALA A 62 17.80 -31.83 -6.75
N GLU A 63 18.13 -32.26 -5.53
CA GLU A 63 19.09 -31.58 -4.63
C GLU A 63 20.48 -31.27 -5.26
N THR A 64 20.74 -31.78 -6.46
CA THR A 64 22.01 -31.74 -7.20
C THR A 64 22.11 -30.69 -8.32
N GLY A 65 21.02 -30.00 -8.70
CA GLY A 65 21.05 -28.92 -9.70
C GLY A 65 20.93 -29.33 -11.19
N ALA A 66 20.54 -30.58 -11.49
CA ALA A 66 20.32 -31.05 -12.88
C ALA A 66 18.97 -30.58 -13.48
N THR A 67 18.89 -30.42 -14.81
CA THR A 67 17.63 -30.13 -15.54
C THR A 67 16.82 -31.42 -15.67
N VAL A 68 15.53 -31.39 -15.30
CA VAL A 68 14.64 -32.56 -15.29
C VAL A 68 13.26 -32.24 -15.85
N TRP A 69 12.51 -33.27 -16.26
CA TRP A 69 11.11 -33.15 -16.68
C TRP A 69 10.17 -33.02 -15.47
N LEU A 70 9.14 -32.19 -15.58
CA LEU A 70 8.13 -31.92 -14.55
C LEU A 70 6.77 -32.49 -14.89
N VAL A 71 5.84 -32.43 -13.92
CA VAL A 71 4.42 -32.63 -14.20
C VAL A 71 3.95 -31.55 -15.17
N ASP A 72 3.10 -31.93 -16.13
CA ASP A 72 2.54 -31.07 -17.19
C ASP A 72 3.53 -30.56 -18.26
N ASP A 73 4.79 -31.04 -18.26
CA ASP A 73 5.69 -30.78 -19.39
C ASP A 73 5.19 -31.47 -20.66
N ALA A 74 5.22 -30.74 -21.77
CA ALA A 74 4.85 -31.24 -23.09
C ALA A 74 5.87 -30.80 -24.14
N ILE A 75 6.01 -31.61 -25.19
CA ILE A 75 6.84 -31.33 -26.36
C ILE A 75 6.02 -31.39 -27.64
N THR A 76 6.41 -30.62 -28.66
CA THR A 76 5.84 -30.73 -30.01
C THR A 76 6.83 -31.48 -30.89
N VAL A 77 6.36 -32.53 -31.58
CA VAL A 77 7.15 -33.31 -32.55
C VAL A 77 6.58 -33.06 -33.95
N THR A 78 7.44 -32.89 -34.95
CA THR A 78 7.03 -32.65 -36.34
C THR A 78 7.90 -33.42 -37.34
N ASP A 79 7.29 -33.76 -38.47
CA ASP A 79 7.99 -34.18 -39.69
C ASP A 79 8.12 -33.03 -40.70
N GLY A 80 7.67 -31.80 -40.38
CA GLY A 80 7.64 -30.66 -41.29
C GLY A 80 6.37 -30.52 -42.13
N LEU A 81 5.47 -31.50 -42.11
CA LEU A 81 4.13 -31.45 -42.73
C LEU A 81 3.02 -31.58 -41.68
N HIS A 82 3.29 -32.39 -40.66
CA HIS A 82 2.42 -32.75 -39.57
C HIS A 82 3.13 -32.47 -38.24
N ALA A 83 2.37 -32.16 -37.20
CA ALA A 83 2.89 -31.96 -35.86
C ALA A 83 1.94 -32.55 -34.82
N GLY A 84 2.51 -33.07 -33.73
CA GLY A 84 1.79 -33.68 -32.63
C GLY A 84 2.39 -33.27 -31.29
N THR A 85 1.53 -33.05 -30.31
CA THR A 85 1.95 -32.78 -28.93
C THR A 85 2.08 -34.10 -28.17
N PHE A 86 3.13 -34.22 -27.38
CA PHE A 86 3.38 -35.35 -26.50
C PHE A 86 3.55 -34.83 -25.07
N ASP A 87 2.76 -35.36 -24.15
CA ASP A 87 2.78 -35.00 -22.73
C ASP A 87 3.65 -36.00 -21.96
N VAL A 88 4.37 -35.50 -20.96
CA VAL A 88 5.16 -36.35 -20.06
C VAL A 88 4.24 -37.29 -19.27
N ALA A 89 4.49 -38.59 -19.38
CA ALA A 89 3.69 -39.61 -18.72
C ALA A 89 4.41 -40.23 -17.52
N THR A 90 5.71 -40.50 -17.63
CA THR A 90 6.54 -41.07 -16.55
C THR A 90 7.97 -40.52 -16.61
N GLY A 91 8.75 -40.67 -15.54
CA GLY A 91 10.10 -40.10 -15.44
C GLY A 91 10.14 -38.65 -14.95
N ILE A 92 9.04 -38.16 -14.36
CA ILE A 92 8.95 -36.86 -13.69
C ILE A 92 10.02 -36.77 -12.58
N GLY A 93 10.73 -35.64 -12.52
CA GLY A 93 11.85 -35.42 -11.62
C GLY A 93 13.17 -36.03 -12.09
N THR A 94 13.24 -36.56 -13.32
CA THR A 94 14.47 -37.12 -13.90
C THR A 94 14.79 -36.50 -15.26
N ALA A 95 16.03 -36.66 -15.72
CA ALA A 95 16.47 -36.22 -17.04
C ALA A 95 15.95 -37.09 -18.20
N THR A 96 15.31 -38.22 -17.91
CA THR A 96 14.75 -39.15 -18.92
C THR A 96 13.27 -39.36 -18.67
N GLY A 97 12.42 -38.78 -19.53
CA GLY A 97 10.97 -38.89 -19.45
C GLY A 97 10.41 -39.77 -20.56
N LYS A 98 9.36 -40.53 -20.28
CA LYS A 98 8.52 -41.13 -21.34
C LYS A 98 7.33 -40.25 -21.60
N PHE A 99 7.11 -39.94 -22.86
CA PHE A 99 6.07 -39.04 -23.33
C PHE A 99 5.06 -39.79 -24.18
N ASN A 100 3.78 -39.48 -23.98
CA ASN A 100 2.66 -40.07 -24.70
C ASN A 100 2.00 -39.01 -25.57
N GLY A 101 1.60 -39.38 -26.78
CA GLY A 101 0.98 -38.48 -27.74
C GLY A 101 0.63 -39.22 -29.01
N SER A 102 0.41 -38.50 -30.10
CA SER A 102 0.21 -39.12 -31.41
C SER A 102 0.68 -38.20 -32.52
N LEU A 103 1.49 -38.74 -33.42
CA LEU A 103 1.86 -38.12 -34.68
C LEU A 103 1.80 -39.20 -35.78
N ASP A 104 0.94 -38.99 -36.76
CA ASP A 104 1.01 -39.71 -38.04
C ASP A 104 1.97 -38.91 -38.94
N PHE A 105 3.00 -39.56 -39.50
CA PHE A 105 4.09 -38.87 -40.20
C PHE A 105 4.45 -39.53 -41.52
N GLU A 106 4.89 -38.71 -42.47
CA GLU A 106 5.23 -39.15 -43.83
C GLU A 106 6.73 -39.17 -44.10
N GLN A 107 7.53 -38.48 -43.28
CA GLN A 107 8.98 -38.36 -43.48
C GLN A 107 9.80 -38.41 -42.19
N THR A 108 11.06 -38.78 -42.33
CA THR A 108 12.09 -38.75 -41.29
C THR A 108 13.32 -37.96 -41.78
N PRO A 109 14.13 -37.36 -40.89
CA PRO A 109 14.06 -37.38 -39.43
C PRO A 109 12.89 -36.60 -38.83
N LEU A 110 12.49 -36.96 -37.61
CA LEU A 110 11.54 -36.18 -36.81
C LEU A 110 12.28 -35.17 -35.94
N TYR A 111 11.68 -34.00 -35.74
CA TYR A 111 12.21 -32.94 -34.89
C TYR A 111 11.28 -32.67 -33.73
N ALA A 112 11.83 -32.36 -32.57
CA ALA A 112 11.05 -32.00 -31.39
C ALA A 112 11.51 -30.67 -30.78
N VAL A 113 10.57 -29.94 -30.20
CA VAL A 113 10.80 -28.69 -29.47
C VAL A 113 10.11 -28.74 -28.10
N TYR A 114 10.79 -28.19 -27.10
CA TYR A 114 10.27 -27.93 -25.76
C TYR A 114 10.46 -26.44 -25.43
N PRO A 115 9.48 -25.80 -24.76
CA PRO A 115 8.13 -26.31 -24.47
C PRO A 115 7.31 -26.57 -25.75
N ALA A 116 6.23 -27.34 -25.64
CA ALA A 116 5.31 -27.55 -26.74
C ALA A 116 4.79 -26.22 -27.29
N VAL A 117 4.81 -26.09 -28.62
CA VAL A 117 4.28 -24.94 -29.36
C VAL A 117 2.90 -25.26 -29.92
N SER A 118 2.03 -24.25 -29.99
CA SER A 118 0.64 -24.42 -30.41
C SER A 118 0.47 -24.65 -31.92
N ALA A 119 1.45 -24.25 -32.73
CA ALA A 119 1.47 -24.48 -34.18
C ALA A 119 2.91 -24.48 -34.71
N MET A 120 3.18 -25.35 -35.68
CA MET A 120 4.43 -25.38 -36.44
C MET A 120 4.23 -24.74 -37.82
N ASN A 121 5.26 -24.09 -38.37
CA ASN A 121 5.30 -23.66 -39.77
C ASN A 121 6.39 -24.44 -40.51
N GLY A 122 6.02 -25.58 -41.07
CA GLY A 122 7.00 -26.53 -41.56
C GLY A 122 7.88 -27.03 -40.41
N PHE A 123 9.20 -26.87 -40.54
CA PHE A 123 10.17 -27.17 -39.49
C PHE A 123 10.49 -25.98 -38.56
N THR A 124 9.83 -24.83 -38.76
CA THR A 124 10.03 -23.65 -37.93
C THR A 124 9.08 -23.66 -36.75
N ALA A 125 9.64 -23.59 -35.54
CA ALA A 125 8.91 -23.49 -34.28
C ALA A 125 8.83 -22.01 -33.84
N PRO A 126 7.63 -21.44 -33.66
CA PRO A 126 7.46 -20.13 -33.05
C PRO A 126 7.62 -20.26 -31.53
N VAL A 127 8.72 -19.73 -31.01
CA VAL A 127 9.09 -19.80 -29.59
C VAL A 127 9.07 -18.39 -28.99
N VAL A 128 8.74 -18.27 -27.70
CA VAL A 128 8.74 -16.98 -27.01
C VAL A 128 9.62 -17.08 -25.77
N ILE A 129 10.60 -16.19 -25.68
CA ILE A 129 11.31 -15.94 -24.42
C ILE A 129 10.59 -14.80 -23.72
N GLY A 130 9.92 -15.10 -22.61
CA GLY A 130 9.05 -14.15 -21.93
C GLY A 130 9.76 -12.85 -21.57
N THR A 131 9.20 -11.72 -21.99
CA THR A 131 9.64 -10.39 -21.55
C THR A 131 9.22 -10.08 -20.11
N MET A 132 8.27 -10.84 -19.56
CA MET A 132 7.88 -10.82 -18.16
C MET A 132 8.26 -12.17 -17.53
N GLN A 133 9.14 -12.15 -16.53
CA GLN A 133 9.63 -13.35 -15.86
C GLN A 133 9.44 -13.28 -14.34
N ASN A 134 9.34 -14.43 -13.70
CA ASN A 134 9.39 -14.60 -12.26
C ASN A 134 9.98 -15.98 -11.94
N ALA A 135 10.07 -16.35 -10.66
CA ALA A 135 10.65 -17.63 -10.24
C ALA A 135 9.99 -18.87 -10.88
N ARG A 136 8.72 -18.78 -11.30
CA ARG A 136 8.00 -19.87 -11.99
C ARG A 136 8.19 -19.83 -13.51
N THR A 137 8.14 -18.64 -14.12
CA THR A 137 8.14 -18.50 -15.58
C THR A 137 9.53 -18.37 -16.19
N ALA A 138 10.56 -18.00 -15.41
CA ALA A 138 11.93 -17.98 -15.89
C ALA A 138 12.40 -19.37 -16.38
N GLY A 139 11.89 -20.45 -15.78
CA GLY A 139 12.15 -21.83 -16.19
C GLY A 139 11.45 -22.27 -17.48
N ALA A 140 10.35 -21.61 -17.88
CA ALA A 140 9.64 -21.89 -19.13
C ALA A 140 10.42 -21.41 -20.37
N ASN A 141 11.49 -20.64 -20.17
CA ASN A 141 12.38 -20.17 -21.24
C ASN A 141 13.53 -21.16 -21.52
N ASN A 142 13.51 -22.38 -20.95
CA ASN A 142 14.48 -23.43 -21.24
C ASN A 142 14.17 -24.09 -22.58
N ILE A 143 14.33 -23.34 -23.66
CA ILE A 143 14.05 -23.84 -25.01
C ILE A 143 15.02 -24.97 -25.31
N MET A 144 14.50 -26.13 -25.69
CA MET A 144 15.30 -27.30 -26.06
C MET A 144 14.78 -27.92 -27.36
N THR A 145 15.68 -28.50 -28.15
CA THR A 145 15.33 -29.17 -29.40
C THR A 145 15.99 -30.53 -29.52
N ALA A 146 15.35 -31.44 -30.24
CA ALA A 146 15.89 -32.79 -30.50
C ALA A 146 15.62 -33.20 -31.95
N ARG A 147 16.49 -34.07 -32.47
CA ARG A 147 16.35 -34.71 -33.78
C ARG A 147 16.39 -36.22 -33.60
N CYS A 148 15.49 -36.94 -34.26
CA CYS A 148 15.39 -38.39 -34.23
C CYS A 148 15.48 -38.95 -35.67
N GLU A 149 16.59 -39.63 -35.97
CA GLU A 149 16.85 -40.21 -37.31
C GLU A 149 16.12 -41.55 -37.51
N GLU A 150 16.05 -42.37 -36.46
CA GLU A 150 15.44 -43.71 -36.49
C GLU A 150 14.18 -43.74 -35.62
N VAL A 151 13.01 -43.66 -36.25
CA VAL A 151 11.73 -43.82 -35.55
C VAL A 151 11.45 -45.31 -35.35
N LYS A 152 11.43 -45.75 -34.10
CA LYS A 152 11.17 -47.12 -33.66
C LYS A 152 9.73 -47.27 -33.17
N ALA A 153 9.35 -48.50 -32.85
CA ALA A 153 8.04 -48.83 -32.27
C ALA A 153 7.73 -47.94 -31.05
N ALA A 154 6.43 -47.77 -30.76
CA ALA A 154 5.94 -46.91 -29.70
C ALA A 154 6.75 -47.08 -28.40
N SER A 155 7.26 -45.96 -27.85
CA SER A 155 8.11 -45.87 -26.65
C SER A 155 9.58 -46.27 -26.76
N GLU A 156 10.05 -46.76 -27.91
CA GLU A 156 11.48 -47.06 -28.17
C GLU A 156 12.23 -45.94 -28.90
N SER A 157 11.50 -45.02 -29.54
CA SER A 157 12.09 -43.85 -30.19
C SER A 157 12.70 -42.91 -29.16
N GLN A 158 13.98 -42.57 -29.32
CA GLN A 158 14.72 -41.71 -28.41
C GLN A 158 14.95 -40.33 -29.02
N PHE A 159 14.59 -39.28 -28.27
CA PHE A 159 14.84 -37.89 -28.60
C PHE A 159 15.83 -37.34 -27.58
N VAL A 160 17.05 -37.03 -28.04
CA VAL A 160 18.09 -36.44 -27.19
C VAL A 160 18.05 -34.92 -27.35
N PHE A 161 17.60 -34.22 -26.32
CA PHE A 161 17.40 -32.78 -26.32
C PHE A 161 18.70 -32.01 -26.11
N ARG A 162 18.83 -30.87 -26.81
CA ARG A 162 19.90 -29.90 -26.64
C ARG A 162 19.30 -28.58 -26.16
N LYS A 163 19.90 -27.98 -25.13
CA LYS A 163 19.47 -26.68 -24.59
C LYS A 163 19.87 -25.56 -25.53
N LYS A 164 18.86 -24.82 -26.03
CA LYS A 164 19.01 -23.70 -26.98
C LYS A 164 19.02 -22.33 -26.31
N ALA A 165 18.33 -22.15 -25.19
CA ALA A 165 18.31 -20.87 -24.47
C ALA A 165 19.53 -20.69 -23.55
N ALA A 166 19.96 -19.44 -23.38
CA ALA A 166 20.97 -19.04 -22.41
C ALA A 166 20.29 -18.60 -21.09
N THR A 167 21.08 -18.50 -20.01
CA THR A 167 20.58 -18.08 -18.70
C THR A 167 21.48 -17.02 -18.10
N ALA A 168 20.92 -16.09 -17.32
CA ALA A 168 21.71 -15.11 -16.59
C ALA A 168 21.35 -15.15 -15.11
N GLN A 169 22.33 -15.47 -14.27
CA GLN A 169 22.28 -15.29 -12.83
C GLN A 169 22.58 -13.82 -12.51
N LEU A 170 21.66 -13.19 -11.81
CA LEU A 170 21.76 -11.80 -11.42
C LEU A 170 21.83 -11.73 -9.92
N SER A 171 22.77 -10.92 -9.45
CA SER A 171 22.97 -10.63 -8.05
C SER A 171 22.98 -9.13 -7.82
N PHE A 172 22.22 -8.70 -6.82
CA PHE A 172 22.17 -7.33 -6.37
C PHE A 172 22.50 -7.31 -4.88
N ASP A 173 23.40 -6.40 -4.48
CA ASP A 173 23.88 -6.33 -3.10
C ASP A 173 23.86 -4.88 -2.61
N PHE A 174 22.92 -4.59 -1.72
CA PHE A 174 22.74 -3.27 -1.11
C PHE A 174 23.17 -3.27 0.36
N THR A 175 23.76 -4.38 0.84
CA THR A 175 23.96 -4.63 2.27
C THR A 175 24.97 -3.66 2.90
N SER A 176 25.95 -3.18 2.13
CA SER A 176 26.97 -2.25 2.62
C SER A 176 26.46 -0.85 2.95
N GLU A 177 25.33 -0.43 2.37
CA GLU A 177 24.79 0.91 2.61
C GLU A 177 23.95 1.02 3.87
N GLY A 178 23.28 -0.06 4.29
CA GLY A 178 22.37 -0.12 5.44
C GLY A 178 21.11 0.77 5.36
N LYS A 179 21.22 1.93 4.69
CA LYS A 179 20.17 2.94 4.47
C LYS A 179 18.95 2.37 3.77
N TYR A 180 19.16 1.47 2.81
CA TYR A 180 18.09 0.89 2.00
C TYR A 180 17.62 -0.47 2.49
N ALA A 181 18.15 -0.99 3.61
CA ALA A 181 17.89 -2.36 4.06
C ALA A 181 16.40 -2.69 4.28
N SER A 182 15.60 -1.70 4.67
CA SER A 182 14.15 -1.85 4.88
C SER A 182 13.35 -1.94 3.58
N GLU A 183 13.93 -1.52 2.45
CA GLU A 183 13.24 -1.52 1.15
C GLU A 183 12.89 -2.94 0.69
N LYS A 184 11.74 -3.05 0.03
CA LYS A 184 11.23 -4.28 -0.60
C LYS A 184 11.29 -4.16 -2.10
N VAL A 185 11.96 -5.10 -2.77
CA VAL A 185 12.11 -5.07 -4.24
C VAL A 185 10.85 -5.59 -4.91
N ASN A 186 10.19 -4.71 -5.65
CA ASN A 186 8.96 -5.02 -6.38
C ASN A 186 9.27 -5.66 -7.74
N SER A 187 10.20 -5.05 -8.49
CA SER A 187 10.56 -5.54 -9.83
C SER A 187 11.95 -5.10 -10.25
N ILE A 188 12.50 -5.79 -11.24
CA ILE A 188 13.76 -5.45 -11.88
C ILE A 188 13.56 -5.47 -13.39
N LYS A 189 13.76 -4.33 -14.06
CA LYS A 189 13.74 -4.24 -15.53
C LYS A 189 15.16 -4.16 -16.06
N ILE A 190 15.46 -5.00 -17.03
CA ILE A 190 16.76 -5.11 -17.69
C ILE A 190 16.58 -4.65 -19.14
N THR A 191 17.48 -3.81 -19.63
CA THR A 191 17.44 -3.30 -21.00
C THR A 191 18.85 -3.29 -21.57
N ALA A 192 19.06 -3.86 -22.77
CA ALA A 192 20.32 -3.73 -23.51
C ALA A 192 20.10 -2.87 -24.75
N GLU A 193 20.89 -1.82 -24.92
CA GLU A 193 20.78 -0.96 -26.09
C GLU A 193 21.42 -1.62 -27.32
N GLY A 194 20.61 -1.87 -28.35
CA GLY A 194 21.08 -2.42 -29.62
C GLY A 194 21.20 -3.94 -29.68
N VAL A 195 20.88 -4.68 -28.60
CA VAL A 195 20.94 -6.14 -28.56
C VAL A 195 19.61 -6.72 -28.08
N ASN A 196 19.00 -7.58 -28.89
CA ASN A 196 17.79 -8.30 -28.51
C ASN A 196 18.13 -9.64 -27.85
N PHE A 197 17.44 -9.95 -26.75
CA PHE A 197 17.66 -11.15 -25.94
C PHE A 197 16.36 -11.76 -25.37
N ALA A 198 15.19 -11.24 -25.76
CA ALA A 198 13.88 -11.74 -25.33
C ALA A 198 12.81 -11.58 -26.43
N GLY A 199 11.58 -11.99 -26.18
CA GLY A 199 10.45 -11.86 -27.10
C GLY A 199 10.26 -13.07 -28.03
N ALA A 200 9.43 -12.87 -29.06
CA ALA A 200 9.17 -13.89 -30.07
C ALA A 200 10.42 -14.19 -30.89
N CYS A 201 10.64 -15.48 -31.16
CA CYS A 201 11.76 -16.07 -31.87
C CYS A 201 11.21 -17.15 -32.81
N ASP A 202 11.48 -17.06 -34.12
CA ASP A 202 11.26 -18.18 -35.02
C ASP A 202 12.51 -19.06 -35.05
N PHE A 203 12.35 -20.36 -34.76
CA PHE A 203 13.46 -21.28 -34.63
C PHE A 203 13.37 -22.41 -35.67
N ASP A 204 14.32 -22.47 -36.60
CA ASP A 204 14.41 -23.55 -37.57
C ASP A 204 15.00 -24.81 -36.92
N LEU A 205 14.20 -25.87 -36.81
CA LEU A 205 14.63 -27.11 -36.18
C LEU A 205 15.62 -27.91 -37.04
N THR A 206 15.70 -27.63 -38.35
CA THR A 206 16.59 -28.37 -39.27
C THR A 206 18.03 -27.90 -39.24
N ASP A 207 18.27 -26.65 -38.81
CA ASP A 207 19.59 -26.07 -38.68
C ASP A 207 20.16 -26.34 -37.28
N PRO A 208 21.19 -27.19 -37.14
CA PRO A 208 21.79 -27.49 -35.85
C PRO A 208 22.45 -26.27 -35.18
N ASP A 209 22.83 -25.26 -35.98
CA ASP A 209 23.54 -24.04 -35.57
C ASP A 209 22.63 -22.81 -35.50
N ALA A 210 21.32 -22.95 -35.76
CA ALA A 210 20.37 -21.87 -35.62
C ALA A 210 20.38 -21.33 -34.18
N GLN A 211 20.52 -20.01 -34.05
CA GLN A 211 20.44 -19.30 -32.77
C GLN A 211 19.04 -18.72 -32.57
N LEU A 212 18.50 -18.84 -31.36
CA LEU A 212 17.29 -18.10 -30.97
C LEU A 212 17.60 -16.61 -31.02
N ARG A 213 16.85 -15.85 -31.82
CA ARG A 213 16.96 -14.40 -31.90
C ARG A 213 15.72 -13.75 -31.33
N GLY A 214 15.89 -13.12 -30.18
CA GLY A 214 14.83 -12.32 -29.58
C GLY A 214 14.42 -11.14 -30.47
N SER A 215 13.16 -10.73 -30.34
CA SER A 215 12.62 -9.50 -30.94
C SER A 215 12.58 -8.32 -29.96
N SER A 216 12.89 -8.55 -28.68
CA SER A 216 12.91 -7.57 -27.59
C SER A 216 14.30 -7.48 -26.98
N ASN A 217 14.67 -6.26 -26.58
CA ASN A 217 15.90 -5.94 -25.87
C ASN A 217 15.67 -5.71 -24.36
N SER A 218 14.52 -6.13 -23.84
CA SER A 218 14.16 -5.92 -22.44
C SER A 218 13.41 -7.10 -21.83
N ILE A 219 13.69 -7.35 -20.55
CA ILE A 219 12.98 -8.26 -19.66
C ILE A 219 12.66 -7.53 -18.36
N THR A 220 11.47 -7.74 -17.81
CA THR A 220 11.10 -7.38 -16.45
C THR A 220 10.92 -8.64 -15.61
N TYR A 221 11.63 -8.71 -14.49
CA TYR A 221 11.48 -9.73 -13.47
C TYR A 221 10.65 -9.20 -12.30
N THR A 222 9.60 -9.92 -11.92
CA THR A 222 8.77 -9.60 -10.75
C THR A 222 8.91 -10.67 -9.69
N PHE A 223 9.05 -10.27 -8.42
CA PHE A 223 9.13 -11.20 -7.30
C PHE A 223 7.74 -11.60 -6.84
N ASN A 224 7.52 -12.90 -6.58
CA ASN A 224 6.26 -13.38 -6.00
C ASN A 224 6.11 -12.94 -4.53
N GLU A 225 7.24 -12.92 -3.82
CA GLU A 225 7.37 -12.34 -2.48
C GLU A 225 8.53 -11.34 -2.55
N ALA A 226 8.24 -10.07 -2.28
CA ALA A 226 9.21 -9.00 -2.44
C ALA A 226 10.38 -9.16 -1.44
N PRO A 227 11.61 -9.45 -1.92
CA PRO A 227 12.76 -9.61 -1.04
C PRO A 227 13.17 -8.27 -0.41
N SER A 228 13.78 -8.34 0.77
CA SER A 228 14.38 -7.16 1.41
C SER A 228 15.74 -6.85 0.82
N LEU A 229 16.08 -5.56 0.70
CA LEU A 229 17.45 -5.13 0.41
C LEU A 229 18.44 -5.30 1.58
N ALA A 230 17.96 -5.79 2.74
CA ALA A 230 18.80 -6.16 3.88
C ALA A 230 19.73 -7.34 3.59
N ASP A 231 19.35 -8.20 2.64
CA ASP A 231 20.11 -9.36 2.21
C ASP A 231 20.51 -9.22 0.74
N LYS A 232 21.57 -9.91 0.35
CA LYS A 232 21.94 -10.07 -1.06
C LYS A 232 20.83 -10.79 -1.81
N ILE A 233 20.38 -10.23 -2.93
CA ILE A 233 19.33 -10.82 -3.77
C ILE A 233 19.98 -11.55 -4.93
N GLU A 234 19.62 -12.82 -5.12
CA GLU A 234 20.08 -13.66 -6.24
C GLU A 234 18.88 -14.30 -6.94
N PHE A 235 18.84 -14.20 -8.26
CA PHE A 235 17.82 -14.87 -9.09
C PHE A 235 18.34 -15.08 -10.51
N THR A 236 17.62 -15.89 -11.28
CA THR A 236 18.02 -16.21 -12.65
C THR A 236 16.92 -15.87 -13.63
N ILE A 237 17.31 -15.42 -14.82
CA ILE A 237 16.43 -15.16 -15.96
C ILE A 237 16.84 -16.02 -17.16
N GLY A 238 15.87 -16.33 -18.02
CA GLY A 238 16.12 -16.95 -19.33
C GLY A 238 16.31 -15.89 -20.41
N LEU A 239 17.26 -16.13 -21.33
CA LEU A 239 17.65 -15.23 -22.41
C LEU A 239 17.76 -15.97 -23.74
N ALA A 240 17.51 -15.26 -24.84
CA ALA A 240 17.97 -15.69 -26.15
C ALA A 240 19.51 -15.62 -26.18
N PRO A 241 20.22 -16.60 -26.73
CA PRO A 241 21.66 -16.50 -26.93
C PRO A 241 21.98 -15.24 -27.73
N CYS A 242 22.88 -14.43 -27.21
CA CYS A 242 23.28 -13.17 -27.82
C CYS A 242 24.64 -12.75 -27.29
N ASP A 243 25.28 -11.83 -28.01
CA ASP A 243 26.51 -11.20 -27.55
C ASP A 243 26.19 -9.86 -26.86
N LEU A 244 26.00 -9.92 -25.54
CA LEU A 244 25.70 -8.73 -24.73
C LEU A 244 26.87 -7.74 -24.67
N THR A 245 28.09 -8.12 -25.06
CA THR A 245 29.23 -7.19 -25.16
C THR A 245 29.05 -6.16 -26.27
N GLN A 246 28.14 -6.41 -27.22
CA GLN A 246 27.80 -5.48 -28.29
C GLN A 246 26.78 -4.41 -27.88
N ALA A 247 26.17 -4.55 -26.70
CA ALA A 247 25.25 -3.54 -26.19
C ALA A 247 25.98 -2.24 -25.91
N ALA A 248 25.42 -1.11 -26.38
CA ALA A 248 25.99 0.20 -26.09
C ALA A 248 25.97 0.49 -24.59
N ASN A 249 24.84 0.20 -23.95
CA ASN A 249 24.64 0.24 -22.51
C ASN A 249 23.76 -0.93 -22.08
N MET A 250 23.88 -1.31 -20.81
CA MET A 250 23.00 -2.30 -20.20
C MET A 250 22.48 -1.80 -18.86
N TYR A 251 21.19 -1.50 -18.84
CA TYR A 251 20.51 -0.87 -17.72
C TYR A 251 19.76 -1.89 -16.87
N TYR A 252 19.85 -1.72 -15.56
CA TYR A 252 19.12 -2.49 -14.56
C TYR A 252 18.35 -1.51 -13.68
N LEU A 253 17.03 -1.42 -13.88
CA LEU A 253 16.14 -0.62 -13.06
C LEU A 253 15.54 -1.50 -11.96
N VAL A 254 16.07 -1.38 -10.75
CA VAL A 254 15.52 -2.00 -9.55
C VAL A 254 14.50 -1.05 -8.95
N SER A 255 13.24 -1.49 -8.85
CA SER A 255 12.16 -0.70 -8.25
C SER A 255 11.79 -1.29 -6.89
N THR A 256 11.80 -0.45 -5.86
CA THR A 256 11.40 -0.79 -4.49
C THR A 256 10.10 -0.09 -4.10
N ASP A 257 9.73 -0.16 -2.84
CA ASP A 257 8.57 0.51 -2.25
C ASP A 257 8.73 2.03 -2.18
N ARG A 258 9.96 2.56 -2.02
CA ARG A 258 10.22 4.00 -1.96
C ARG A 258 11.31 4.49 -2.88
N TYR A 259 12.15 3.62 -3.44
CA TYR A 259 13.28 4.02 -4.27
C TYR A 259 13.30 3.30 -5.62
N THR A 260 13.93 3.94 -6.59
CA THR A 260 14.38 3.27 -7.81
C THR A 260 15.88 3.42 -7.96
N PHE A 261 16.54 2.35 -8.41
CA PHE A 261 17.97 2.30 -8.66
C PHE A 261 18.18 1.91 -10.13
N LEU A 262 18.64 2.86 -10.94
CA LEU A 262 18.98 2.64 -12.33
C LEU A 262 20.50 2.48 -12.46
N PHE A 263 20.97 1.25 -12.51
CA PHE A 263 22.37 0.92 -12.73
C PHE A 263 22.67 0.86 -14.24
N ASN A 264 23.89 1.24 -14.63
CA ASN A 264 24.44 0.90 -15.94
C ASN A 264 25.72 0.06 -15.78
N LYS A 265 25.70 -1.19 -16.25
CA LYS A 265 26.87 -2.07 -16.20
C LYS A 265 26.81 -3.09 -17.32
N ARG A 266 27.81 -3.14 -18.20
CA ARG A 266 27.84 -4.18 -19.22
C ARG A 266 28.44 -5.47 -18.65
N PRO A 267 27.85 -6.64 -18.93
CA PRO A 267 28.49 -7.90 -18.63
C PRO A 267 29.73 -8.07 -19.54
N ALA A 268 30.84 -8.54 -18.97
CA ALA A 268 32.10 -8.74 -19.69
C ALA A 268 32.11 -10.02 -20.57
N GLN A 269 30.95 -10.60 -20.86
CA GLN A 269 30.82 -11.94 -21.44
C GLN A 269 29.68 -11.99 -22.45
N SER A 270 29.88 -12.76 -23.52
CA SER A 270 28.79 -13.18 -24.42
C SER A 270 27.92 -14.25 -23.74
N SER A 271 26.67 -14.39 -24.17
CA SER A 271 25.75 -15.48 -23.77
C SER A 271 25.61 -16.48 -24.92
N PRO A 272 26.59 -17.37 -25.15
CA PRO A 272 26.40 -18.46 -26.09
C PRO A 272 25.31 -19.42 -25.60
N GLU A 273 24.84 -20.26 -26.52
CA GLU A 273 23.84 -21.29 -26.25
C GLU A 273 24.21 -22.14 -25.02
N GLY A 274 23.25 -22.29 -24.09
CA GLY A 274 23.44 -23.09 -22.88
C GLY A 274 24.35 -22.48 -21.81
N SER A 275 24.85 -21.25 -21.98
CA SER A 275 25.74 -20.61 -20.99
C SER A 275 24.98 -19.94 -19.83
N ALA A 276 25.71 -19.68 -18.76
CA ALA A 276 25.29 -18.84 -17.65
C ALA A 276 26.12 -17.55 -17.61
N ILE A 277 25.45 -16.39 -17.60
CA ILE A 277 26.09 -15.09 -17.32
C ILE A 277 25.86 -14.75 -15.86
N SER A 278 26.90 -14.29 -15.16
CA SER A 278 26.76 -13.72 -13.81
C SER A 278 26.93 -12.21 -13.83
N VAL A 279 25.92 -11.48 -13.39
CA VAL A 279 26.00 -10.02 -13.17
C VAL A 279 25.85 -9.73 -11.69
N SER A 280 26.80 -9.00 -11.12
CA SER A 280 26.76 -8.54 -9.74
C SER A 280 26.73 -7.01 -9.69
N LEU A 281 25.77 -6.47 -8.94
CA LEU A 281 25.52 -5.03 -8.78
C LEU A 281 25.55 -4.65 -7.29
N PRO A 282 26.74 -4.63 -6.68
CA PRO A 282 26.90 -4.13 -5.31
C PRO A 282 26.87 -2.60 -5.32
N LEU A 283 25.97 -2.00 -4.54
CA LEU A 283 25.68 -0.56 -4.61
C LEU A 283 26.91 0.31 -4.32
N ASP A 284 27.79 -0.12 -3.41
CA ASP A 284 29.02 0.58 -3.02
C ASP A 284 30.11 0.65 -4.13
N GLN A 285 29.99 -0.13 -5.20
CA GLN A 285 30.88 -0.07 -6.35
C GLN A 285 30.40 0.89 -7.43
N PHE A 286 29.25 1.55 -7.24
CA PHE A 286 28.68 2.49 -8.18
C PHE A 286 28.79 3.93 -7.69
N THR A 287 29.05 4.84 -8.63
CA THR A 287 29.00 6.28 -8.34
C THR A 287 27.57 6.79 -8.50
N ALA A 288 27.04 7.45 -7.47
CA ALA A 288 25.71 8.06 -7.54
C ALA A 288 25.69 9.24 -8.54
N THR A 289 24.64 9.32 -9.36
CA THR A 289 24.45 10.38 -10.36
C THR A 289 22.99 10.83 -10.42
N ASP A 290 22.75 12.09 -10.77
CA ASP A 290 21.41 12.62 -11.04
C ASP A 290 21.01 12.48 -12.54
N SER A 291 21.92 11.99 -13.39
CA SER A 291 21.70 11.80 -14.81
C SER A 291 20.60 10.77 -15.09
N GLU A 292 19.64 11.11 -15.96
CA GLU A 292 18.62 10.17 -16.47
C GLU A 292 19.23 9.00 -17.27
N THR A 293 20.46 9.17 -17.76
CA THR A 293 21.23 8.16 -18.48
C THR A 293 22.58 7.98 -17.78
N PRO A 294 22.64 7.16 -16.71
CA PRO A 294 23.89 6.90 -15.99
C PRO A 294 24.97 6.32 -16.91
N ALA A 295 26.21 6.77 -16.76
CA ALA A 295 27.35 6.17 -17.43
C ALA A 295 27.65 4.78 -16.85
N GLU A 296 28.47 3.99 -17.54
CA GLU A 296 28.88 2.68 -17.03
C GLU A 296 29.61 2.81 -15.69
N GLY A 297 29.15 2.07 -14.67
CA GLY A 297 29.64 2.19 -13.30
C GLY A 297 28.93 3.27 -12.46
N GLU A 298 27.90 3.93 -13.01
CA GLU A 298 27.05 4.86 -12.27
C GLU A 298 25.66 4.27 -11.94
N VAL A 299 25.06 4.81 -10.89
CA VAL A 299 23.69 4.50 -10.46
C VAL A 299 22.91 5.78 -10.22
N LYS A 300 21.73 5.90 -10.84
CA LYS A 300 20.76 6.92 -10.44
C LYS A 300 19.84 6.36 -9.38
N ILE A 301 19.73 7.06 -8.26
CA ILE A 301 18.86 6.71 -7.15
C ILE A 301 17.76 7.75 -7.06
N THR A 302 16.51 7.34 -7.28
CA THR A 302 15.36 8.23 -7.17
C THR A 302 14.53 7.83 -5.98
N HIS A 303 14.14 8.78 -5.14
CA HIS A 303 13.16 8.55 -4.09
C HIS A 303 11.76 8.78 -4.69
N GLU A 304 11.00 7.72 -4.88
CA GLU A 304 9.62 7.76 -5.37
C GLU A 304 8.65 7.53 -4.22
N LEU A 305 8.01 8.62 -3.78
CA LEU A 305 6.97 8.55 -2.78
C LEU A 305 5.63 8.17 -3.41
N PRO A 306 4.86 7.25 -2.83
CA PRO A 306 3.52 6.94 -3.31
C PRO A 306 2.64 8.18 -3.21
N ALA A 307 1.85 8.44 -4.26
CA ALA A 307 0.88 9.54 -4.25
C ALA A 307 -0.31 9.21 -3.34
N LEU A 308 -0.69 10.15 -2.48
CA LEU A 308 -1.81 10.01 -1.54
C LEU A 308 -2.70 11.25 -1.60
N ASN A 309 -3.93 11.11 -2.10
CA ASN A 309 -4.94 12.17 -2.03
C ASN A 309 -5.71 12.06 -0.70
N LEU A 310 -5.42 12.96 0.24
CA LEU A 310 -5.98 12.97 1.58
C LEU A 310 -7.48 13.31 1.59
N SER A 311 -7.93 14.14 0.64
CA SER A 311 -9.34 14.50 0.48
C SER A 311 -10.19 13.46 -0.25
N ALA A 312 -9.59 12.35 -0.74
CA ALA A 312 -10.30 11.34 -1.52
C ALA A 312 -11.43 10.63 -0.77
N GLN A 313 -11.29 10.49 0.56
CA GLN A 313 -12.32 9.87 1.42
C GLN A 313 -13.27 10.91 2.05
N GLY A 314 -13.17 12.17 1.62
CA GLY A 314 -13.92 13.30 2.17
C GLY A 314 -13.02 14.43 2.62
N THR A 315 -13.59 15.63 2.63
CA THR A 315 -12.92 16.82 3.18
C THR A 315 -13.01 16.80 4.70
N ALA A 316 -11.90 17.14 5.39
CA ALA A 316 -11.89 17.24 6.84
C ALA A 316 -10.94 18.34 7.34
N ASN A 317 -10.97 18.64 8.64
CA ASN A 317 -9.99 19.54 9.26
C ASN A 317 -8.69 18.84 9.68
N CYS A 318 -8.69 17.51 9.75
CA CYS A 318 -7.52 16.69 10.04
C CYS A 318 -7.39 15.58 8.99
N TYR A 319 -6.16 15.26 8.58
CA TYR A 319 -5.86 14.11 7.73
C TYR A 319 -4.82 13.22 8.37
N ILE A 320 -5.10 11.91 8.40
CA ILE A 320 -4.16 10.89 8.88
C ILE A 320 -3.24 10.51 7.73
N VAL A 321 -1.94 10.48 7.98
CA VAL A 321 -0.92 9.96 7.07
C VAL A 321 -0.15 8.85 7.77
N ASP A 322 -0.30 7.61 7.31
CA ASP A 322 0.22 6.41 7.99
C ASP A 322 1.58 5.94 7.49
N LYS A 323 2.10 6.58 6.44
CA LYS A 323 3.38 6.29 5.82
C LYS A 323 3.93 7.50 5.08
N GLU A 324 5.20 7.41 4.74
CA GLU A 324 5.88 8.36 3.86
C GLU A 324 5.17 8.41 2.49
N ALA A 325 4.75 9.61 2.05
CA ALA A 325 3.95 9.76 0.85
C ALA A 325 4.05 11.17 0.26
N ARG A 326 3.80 11.27 -1.05
CA ARG A 326 3.50 12.54 -1.73
C ARG A 326 2.02 12.83 -1.55
N CYS A 327 1.71 13.60 -0.52
CA CYS A 327 0.35 13.92 -0.11
C CYS A 327 -0.24 15.08 -0.94
N SER A 328 -1.55 15.06 -1.13
CA SER A 328 -2.30 16.18 -1.70
C SER A 328 -3.69 16.30 -1.09
N PHE A 329 -4.26 17.51 -1.03
CA PHE A 329 -5.67 17.72 -0.71
C PHE A 329 -6.24 18.96 -1.42
N ASP A 330 -7.54 18.93 -1.67
CA ASP A 330 -8.29 20.08 -2.19
C ASP A 330 -8.40 21.18 -1.12
N ALA A 331 -7.66 22.27 -1.32
CA ALA A 331 -7.65 23.42 -0.41
C ALA A 331 -8.66 24.50 -0.81
N THR A 332 -9.49 24.24 -1.83
CA THR A 332 -10.63 25.11 -2.19
C THR A 332 -11.85 24.85 -1.33
N VAL A 333 -11.89 23.77 -0.55
CA VAL A 333 -13.02 23.41 0.33
C VAL A 333 -12.60 23.47 1.78
N MET A 334 -13.30 24.30 2.58
CA MET A 334 -13.01 24.45 4.00
C MET A 334 -13.49 23.25 4.81
N GLY A 335 -12.61 22.70 5.65
CA GLY A 335 -12.92 21.75 6.70
C GLY A 335 -13.73 20.54 6.23
N ASN A 336 -14.88 20.31 6.87
CA ASN A 336 -15.76 19.17 6.55
C ASN A 336 -16.70 19.44 5.35
N GLY A 337 -16.44 20.48 4.57
CA GLY A 337 -17.17 20.82 3.34
C GLY A 337 -18.64 21.16 3.57
N SER A 338 -19.45 21.00 2.52
CA SER A 338 -20.89 21.29 2.52
C SER A 338 -21.65 20.56 3.62
N GLU A 339 -21.31 19.30 3.88
CA GLU A 339 -21.97 18.46 4.89
C GLU A 339 -21.73 19.00 6.31
N GLY A 340 -20.64 19.74 6.52
CA GLY A 340 -20.35 20.44 7.76
C GLY A 340 -21.21 21.70 8.01
N ILE A 341 -21.96 22.18 7.01
CA ILE A 341 -22.81 23.37 7.13
C ILE A 341 -24.18 22.98 7.68
N ILE A 342 -24.24 22.84 8.99
CA ILE A 342 -25.47 22.46 9.67
C ILE A 342 -26.48 23.61 9.75
N PRO A 343 -27.78 23.36 9.52
CA PRO A 343 -28.82 24.39 9.59
C PRO A 343 -28.83 25.12 10.94
N GLY A 344 -28.96 26.45 10.90
CA GLY A 344 -28.93 27.29 12.10
C GLY A 344 -27.52 27.61 12.64
N GLY A 345 -26.48 26.99 12.08
CA GLY A 345 -25.11 27.09 12.57
C GLY A 345 -24.47 28.47 12.51
N SER A 346 -24.95 29.36 11.62
CA SER A 346 -24.48 30.74 11.50
C SER A 346 -22.94 30.87 11.45
N PHE A 347 -22.29 29.95 10.73
CA PHE A 347 -20.85 29.94 10.56
C PHE A 347 -20.39 31.11 9.69
N THR A 348 -19.15 31.57 9.90
CA THR A 348 -18.54 32.63 9.09
C THR A 348 -17.20 32.20 8.53
N ASP A 349 -16.78 32.80 7.40
CA ASP A 349 -15.45 32.65 6.83
C ASP A 349 -14.39 33.49 7.58
N TYR A 350 -13.16 33.49 7.07
CA TYR A 350 -12.04 34.27 7.58
C TYR A 350 -12.24 35.79 7.55
N LEU A 351 -13.22 36.31 6.81
CA LEU A 351 -13.60 37.73 6.75
C LEU A 351 -14.83 38.06 7.59
N GLY A 352 -15.45 37.06 8.22
CA GLY A 352 -16.69 37.22 8.98
C GLY A 352 -17.95 37.18 8.12
N ASN A 353 -17.85 36.81 6.85
CA ASN A 353 -19.04 36.66 6.00
C ASN A 353 -19.75 35.34 6.33
N PRO A 354 -21.09 35.30 6.28
CA PRO A 354 -21.84 34.05 6.46
C PRO A 354 -21.37 32.98 5.47
N LEU A 355 -21.09 31.80 6.00
CA LEU A 355 -20.57 30.67 5.26
C LEU A 355 -21.75 29.81 4.79
N THR A 356 -21.81 29.54 3.49
CA THR A 356 -22.86 28.75 2.85
C THR A 356 -22.26 27.56 2.10
N ALA A 357 -23.05 26.53 1.83
CA ALA A 357 -22.60 25.43 0.97
C ALA A 357 -22.21 25.98 -0.42
N PRO A 358 -21.05 25.61 -0.97
CA PRO A 358 -20.23 24.44 -0.63
C PRO A 358 -19.00 24.71 0.26
N ALA A 359 -18.99 25.79 1.06
CA ALA A 359 -17.88 26.16 1.95
C ALA A 359 -16.54 26.40 1.21
N THR A 360 -16.60 27.03 0.04
CA THR A 360 -15.43 27.19 -0.84
C THR A 360 -14.61 28.45 -0.59
N ILE A 361 -13.32 28.36 -0.85
CA ILE A 361 -12.33 29.43 -0.86
C ILE A 361 -11.44 29.36 -2.11
N ALA A 362 -10.80 30.47 -2.45
CA ALA A 362 -9.85 30.57 -3.57
C ALA A 362 -8.47 31.03 -3.06
N PRO A 363 -7.65 30.11 -2.51
CA PRO A 363 -6.33 30.46 -1.99
C PRO A 363 -5.33 30.76 -3.12
N VAL A 364 -4.32 31.57 -2.80
CA VAL A 364 -3.21 31.91 -3.73
C VAL A 364 -1.84 31.49 -3.25
N SER A 365 -1.71 31.10 -1.97
CA SER A 365 -0.49 30.50 -1.43
C SER A 365 -0.80 29.55 -0.27
N ALA A 366 0.14 28.65 0.04
CA ALA A 366 0.10 27.77 1.21
C ALA A 366 1.33 28.01 2.09
N GLU A 367 1.20 27.70 3.38
CA GLU A 367 2.25 27.85 4.38
C GLU A 367 2.16 26.73 5.43
N LEU A 368 3.31 26.14 5.77
CA LEU A 368 3.45 25.31 6.96
C LEU A 368 3.57 26.24 8.16
N LEU A 369 2.63 26.18 9.11
CA LEU A 369 2.57 27.06 10.29
C LEU A 369 3.28 26.50 11.52
N TRP A 370 3.35 25.18 11.64
CA TRP A 370 4.23 24.46 12.57
C TRP A 370 4.25 22.97 12.25
N GLU A 371 5.31 22.31 12.72
CA GLU A 371 5.42 20.85 12.79
C GLU A 371 6.09 20.45 14.11
N THR A 372 5.71 19.30 14.66
CA THR A 372 6.28 18.77 15.92
C THR A 372 7.55 17.95 15.72
N THR A 373 7.76 17.48 14.49
CA THR A 373 8.92 16.70 14.08
C THR A 373 9.58 17.49 12.96
N ASP A 374 10.85 17.84 13.13
CA ASP A 374 11.59 18.65 12.15
C ASP A 374 11.71 17.90 10.82
N GLY A 375 11.35 18.55 9.72
CA GLY A 375 11.30 17.95 8.39
C GLY A 375 10.17 16.92 8.21
N LEU A 376 9.09 17.03 8.99
CA LEU A 376 7.91 16.16 8.80
C LEU A 376 7.23 16.46 7.46
N ILE A 377 7.18 17.74 7.08
CA ILE A 377 6.61 18.22 5.82
C ILE A 377 7.70 18.87 4.97
N SER A 378 7.77 18.50 3.69
CA SER A 378 8.67 19.10 2.70
C SER A 378 7.97 19.31 1.35
N GLU A 379 8.58 20.10 0.46
CA GLU A 379 8.06 20.36 -0.89
C GLU A 379 6.60 20.88 -0.92
N LEU A 380 6.23 21.71 0.05
CA LEU A 380 4.89 22.29 0.12
C LEU A 380 4.63 23.26 -1.03
N VAL A 381 3.63 22.95 -1.86
CA VAL A 381 3.21 23.75 -3.01
C VAL A 381 1.68 23.84 -3.07
N LEU A 382 1.16 25.00 -3.48
CA LEU A 382 -0.23 25.17 -3.91
C LEU A 382 -0.25 25.35 -5.43
N SER A 383 -0.98 24.49 -6.15
CA SER A 383 -1.24 24.64 -7.59
C SER A 383 -2.69 24.27 -7.87
N ASP A 384 -3.39 25.08 -8.66
CA ASP A 384 -4.77 24.82 -9.11
C ASP A 384 -5.75 24.47 -7.97
N GLY A 385 -5.59 25.13 -6.82
CA GLY A 385 -6.43 24.89 -5.63
C GLY A 385 -6.03 23.65 -4.81
N ILE A 386 -5.04 22.87 -5.26
CA ILE A 386 -4.56 21.67 -4.59
C ILE A 386 -3.27 21.99 -3.83
N VAL A 387 -3.26 21.71 -2.53
CA VAL A 387 -2.04 21.69 -1.73
C VAL A 387 -1.37 20.33 -1.91
N SER A 388 -0.08 20.31 -2.25
CA SER A 388 0.76 19.11 -2.37
C SER A 388 2.02 19.24 -1.51
N PHE A 389 2.46 18.16 -0.89
CA PHE A 389 3.66 18.11 -0.06
C PHE A 389 4.13 16.66 0.14
N ASN A 390 5.38 16.48 0.56
CA ASN A 390 5.90 15.18 0.97
C ASN A 390 5.86 15.07 2.50
N THR A 391 5.46 13.91 3.01
CA THR A 391 5.66 13.52 4.41
C THR A 391 6.93 12.70 4.54
N SER A 392 7.61 12.77 5.69
CA SER A 392 8.68 11.83 6.04
C SER A 392 8.14 10.54 6.67
N ALA A 393 9.01 9.55 6.87
CA ALA A 393 8.68 8.33 7.63
C ALA A 393 8.48 8.58 9.14
N GLY A 394 8.72 9.80 9.62
CA GLY A 394 8.54 10.18 11.02
C GLY A 394 7.08 10.31 11.43
N LYS A 395 6.81 10.11 12.72
CA LYS A 395 5.51 10.41 13.33
C LYS A 395 5.49 11.83 13.88
N GLY A 396 4.33 12.48 13.85
CA GLY A 396 4.18 13.83 14.37
C GLY A 396 2.92 14.52 13.87
N ASN A 397 2.86 15.82 14.10
CA ASN A 397 1.76 16.68 13.71
C ASN A 397 2.32 17.88 12.93
N ALA A 398 1.56 18.35 11.96
CA ALA A 398 1.81 19.61 11.28
C ALA A 398 0.51 20.39 11.06
N LEU A 399 0.60 21.70 10.95
CA LEU A 399 -0.52 22.56 10.59
C LEU A 399 -0.17 23.32 9.32
N ILE A 400 -0.93 23.06 8.26
CA ILE A 400 -0.78 23.74 6.97
C ILE A 400 -1.94 24.72 6.82
N ALA A 401 -1.65 25.94 6.39
CA ALA A 401 -2.64 26.96 6.09
C ALA A 401 -2.58 27.41 4.64
N VAL A 402 -3.70 27.89 4.13
CA VAL A 402 -3.76 28.61 2.85
C VAL A 402 -4.14 30.06 3.06
N LYS A 403 -3.62 30.92 2.18
CA LYS A 403 -3.72 32.38 2.31
C LYS A 403 -4.29 33.03 1.06
N ASP A 404 -4.94 34.16 1.28
CA ASP A 404 -5.40 35.05 0.22
C ASP A 404 -4.28 35.96 -0.32
N GLN A 405 -4.64 36.83 -1.27
CA GLN A 405 -3.70 37.78 -1.90
C GLN A 405 -3.09 38.81 -0.94
N GLN A 406 -3.70 39.02 0.23
CA GLN A 406 -3.20 39.93 1.26
C GLN A 406 -2.36 39.20 2.31
N GLY A 407 -2.16 37.89 2.14
CA GLY A 407 -1.44 37.05 3.09
C GLY A 407 -2.26 36.66 4.32
N ARG A 408 -3.58 36.87 4.31
CA ARG A 408 -4.47 36.47 5.42
C ARG A 408 -4.77 34.99 5.32
N ILE A 409 -4.68 34.28 6.44
CA ILE A 409 -5.02 32.85 6.52
C ILE A 409 -6.52 32.69 6.30
N MET A 410 -6.89 31.89 5.30
CA MET A 410 -8.28 31.61 4.93
C MET A 410 -8.82 30.37 5.64
N TRP A 411 -7.96 29.36 5.82
CA TRP A 411 -8.24 28.11 6.54
C TRP A 411 -6.92 27.37 6.82
N SER A 412 -6.97 26.38 7.71
CA SER A 412 -5.83 25.54 8.07
C SER A 412 -6.27 24.11 8.37
N TRP A 413 -5.38 23.16 8.10
CA TRP A 413 -5.59 21.71 8.21
C TRP A 413 -4.50 21.07 9.04
N HIS A 414 -4.91 20.19 9.94
CA HIS A 414 -4.02 19.36 10.75
C HIS A 414 -3.59 18.13 9.95
N ILE A 415 -2.29 17.98 9.71
CA ILE A 415 -1.72 16.76 9.15
C ILE A 415 -1.19 15.93 10.32
N TRP A 416 -1.73 14.72 10.51
CA TRP A 416 -1.41 13.83 11.60
C TRP A 416 -0.68 12.59 11.07
N CYS A 417 0.64 12.60 11.18
CA CYS A 417 1.50 11.49 10.75
C CYS A 417 1.61 10.47 11.88
N THR A 418 0.93 9.33 11.76
CA THR A 418 0.90 8.26 12.77
C THR A 418 0.41 6.95 12.15
N ASP A 419 0.67 5.80 12.80
CA ASP A 419 0.00 4.56 12.38
C ASP A 419 -1.51 4.77 12.41
N HIS A 420 -2.23 4.17 11.45
CA HIS A 420 -3.68 4.30 11.40
C HIS A 420 -4.31 3.92 12.77
N PRO A 421 -5.04 4.83 13.43
CA PRO A 421 -5.64 4.55 14.72
C PRO A 421 -6.57 3.35 14.66
N ALA A 422 -6.47 2.43 15.61
CA ALA A 422 -7.35 1.27 15.67
C ALA A 422 -8.73 1.67 16.22
N ASP A 423 -9.78 1.05 15.67
CA ASP A 423 -11.15 1.17 16.17
C ASP A 423 -11.33 0.35 17.46
N GLN A 424 -11.80 1.01 18.51
CA GLN A 424 -12.17 0.40 19.79
C GLN A 424 -13.68 0.46 19.97
N VAL A 425 -14.34 -0.70 19.94
CA VAL A 425 -15.80 -0.80 20.05
C VAL A 425 -16.21 -0.89 21.52
N TYR A 426 -16.83 0.17 22.02
CA TYR A 426 -17.39 0.22 23.37
C TYR A 426 -18.83 -0.29 23.35
N MET A 427 -19.18 -1.06 24.38
CA MET A 427 -20.54 -1.55 24.57
C MET A 427 -21.53 -0.42 24.87
N ALA A 428 -22.82 -0.77 24.91
CA ALA A 428 -23.86 0.20 25.24
C ALA A 428 -23.61 0.83 26.62
N ASN A 429 -23.62 2.17 26.66
CA ASN A 429 -23.59 2.96 27.87
C ASN A 429 -24.94 2.85 28.61
N LYS A 430 -25.08 3.56 29.74
CA LYS A 430 -26.30 3.56 30.55
C LYS A 430 -27.56 4.04 29.79
N TYR A 431 -27.37 4.82 28.73
CA TYR A 431 -28.44 5.36 27.89
C TYR A 431 -28.76 4.46 26.68
N GLY A 432 -28.07 3.32 26.54
CA GLY A 432 -28.29 2.36 25.46
C GLY A 432 -27.50 2.65 24.17
N ASN A 433 -26.64 3.67 24.16
CA ASN A 433 -25.82 4.05 23.00
C ASN A 433 -24.45 3.37 23.05
N SER A 434 -23.97 2.88 21.91
CA SER A 434 -22.62 2.31 21.76
C SER A 434 -21.76 3.24 20.90
N TYR A 435 -20.45 3.22 21.13
CA TYR A 435 -19.50 4.10 20.43
C TYR A 435 -18.27 3.32 19.97
N THR A 436 -17.75 3.66 18.80
CA THR A 436 -16.44 3.19 18.34
C THR A 436 -15.46 4.33 18.45
N PHE A 437 -14.54 4.29 19.42
CA PHE A 437 -13.51 5.31 19.61
C PHE A 437 -12.23 4.96 18.84
N MET A 438 -11.44 5.97 18.50
CA MET A 438 -10.03 5.75 18.18
C MET A 438 -9.26 5.27 19.42
N ASP A 439 -8.26 4.42 19.21
CA ASP A 439 -7.38 3.91 20.27
C ASP A 439 -6.53 4.96 21.00
N ARG A 440 -6.42 6.16 20.43
CA ARG A 440 -5.60 7.26 20.91
C ARG A 440 -6.29 8.61 20.72
N SER A 441 -5.77 9.61 21.43
CA SER A 441 -6.24 11.00 21.31
C SER A 441 -5.83 11.61 19.97
N LEU A 442 -6.60 12.57 19.47
CA LEU A 442 -6.33 13.25 18.21
C LEU A 442 -4.95 13.93 18.26
N GLY A 443 -4.09 13.59 17.29
CA GLY A 443 -2.71 14.07 17.21
C GLY A 443 -1.69 13.29 18.06
N ALA A 444 -2.09 12.20 18.71
CA ALA A 444 -1.17 11.32 19.45
C ALA A 444 -0.41 10.39 18.49
N THR A 445 0.84 10.09 18.77
CA THR A 445 1.66 9.17 17.94
C THR A 445 1.74 7.76 18.51
N SER A 446 1.14 7.53 19.68
CA SER A 446 1.10 6.24 20.38
C SER A 446 -0.24 6.07 21.11
N ALA A 447 -0.71 4.82 21.21
CA ALA A 447 -1.83 4.42 22.06
C ALA A 447 -1.37 3.84 23.41
N LEU A 448 -0.06 3.82 23.67
CA LEU A 448 0.54 3.21 24.85
C LEU A 448 0.80 4.24 25.96
N ASP A 449 1.13 3.74 27.15
CA ASP A 449 1.60 4.55 28.29
C ASP A 449 3.02 5.08 28.00
N ASP A 450 3.10 6.10 27.15
CA ASP A 450 4.29 6.86 26.79
C ASP A 450 3.93 8.31 26.41
N THR A 451 4.93 9.17 26.23
CA THR A 451 4.71 10.60 25.91
C THR A 451 4.06 10.84 24.56
N GLY A 452 4.15 9.89 23.62
CA GLY A 452 3.47 9.95 22.33
C GLY A 452 1.95 9.90 22.44
N SER A 453 1.41 9.47 23.59
CA SER A 453 -0.05 9.42 23.83
C SER A 453 -0.72 10.77 24.13
N LEU A 454 0.03 11.83 24.41
CA LEU A 454 -0.52 13.10 24.93
C LEU A 454 -1.44 13.85 23.95
N GLY A 455 -1.25 13.65 22.64
CA GLY A 455 -2.07 14.27 21.60
C GLY A 455 -2.00 15.80 21.56
N MET A 456 -2.91 16.40 20.78
CA MET A 456 -3.05 17.84 20.64
C MET A 456 -4.20 18.38 21.49
N SER A 457 -4.20 19.69 21.75
CA SER A 457 -5.22 20.39 22.55
C SER A 457 -6.05 21.34 21.70
N TYR A 458 -7.34 21.47 21.99
CA TYR A 458 -8.28 22.26 21.21
C TYR A 458 -9.13 23.13 22.14
N GLN A 459 -9.35 24.41 21.81
CA GLN A 459 -10.40 25.19 22.47
C GLN A 459 -11.76 24.78 21.92
N TRP A 460 -12.79 24.72 22.77
CA TRP A 460 -14.07 24.15 22.37
C TRP A 460 -14.68 24.90 21.18
N GLY A 461 -14.99 24.21 20.09
CA GLY A 461 -15.52 24.79 18.86
C GLY A 461 -14.47 25.29 17.86
N ARG A 462 -13.17 25.15 18.13
CA ARG A 462 -12.10 25.40 17.15
C ARG A 462 -11.65 24.11 16.48
N LYS A 463 -11.29 24.22 15.20
CA LYS A 463 -10.67 23.14 14.43
C LYS A 463 -9.15 23.06 14.60
N ASP A 464 -8.52 24.15 15.05
CA ASP A 464 -7.08 24.29 15.02
C ASP A 464 -6.42 23.60 16.23
N PRO A 465 -5.43 22.72 16.01
CA PRO A 465 -4.67 22.14 17.09
C PRO A 465 -3.76 23.19 17.72
N ILE A 466 -3.77 23.21 19.05
CA ILE A 466 -2.81 23.94 19.87
C ILE A 466 -1.86 22.91 20.49
N PRO A 467 -0.54 23.05 20.29
CA PRO A 467 0.44 22.18 20.90
C PRO A 467 0.27 22.06 22.41
N GLY A 468 0.15 20.82 22.88
CA GLY A 468 0.04 20.47 24.30
C GLY A 468 1.40 20.29 24.97
N SER A 469 1.40 19.78 26.20
CA SER A 469 2.64 19.49 26.90
C SER A 469 3.42 18.36 26.21
N SER A 470 4.75 18.48 26.16
CA SER A 470 5.65 17.39 25.71
C SER A 470 5.94 16.36 26.81
N LYS A 471 5.53 16.63 28.06
CA LYS A 471 5.75 15.77 29.23
C LYS A 471 4.53 15.69 30.13
N PHE A 472 4.36 14.58 30.85
CA PHE A 472 3.23 14.37 31.75
C PHE A 472 3.23 15.27 33.00
N TYR A 473 4.38 15.49 33.63
CA TYR A 473 4.43 16.08 34.98
C TYR A 473 4.94 17.52 35.04
N ASP A 474 5.90 17.87 34.17
CA ASP A 474 6.61 19.15 34.21
C ASP A 474 5.99 20.22 33.30
N MET A 475 4.82 19.95 32.71
CA MET A 475 4.06 20.84 31.82
C MET A 475 4.96 21.66 30.87
N THR A 476 5.78 20.93 30.11
CA THR A 476 6.83 21.51 29.27
C THR A 476 6.27 21.85 27.90
N GLU A 477 6.48 23.08 27.45
CA GLU A 477 6.14 23.48 26.07
C GLU A 477 6.83 22.54 25.06
N PRO A 478 6.18 22.20 23.94
CA PRO A 478 6.74 21.31 22.95
C PRO A 478 7.77 22.02 22.07
N THR A 479 8.57 21.21 21.39
CA THR A 479 9.43 21.68 20.30
C THR A 479 8.59 21.76 19.03
N LEU A 480 8.60 22.92 18.36
CA LEU A 480 8.03 23.14 17.03
C LEU A 480 9.18 23.60 16.11
N TYR A 481 9.27 23.08 14.89
CA TYR A 481 10.37 23.38 13.96
C TYR A 481 11.77 23.22 14.58
N GLY A 482 12.01 22.11 15.28
CA GLY A 482 13.30 21.87 15.95
C GLY A 482 13.65 22.85 17.10
N SER A 483 12.76 23.77 17.49
CA SER A 483 12.98 24.73 18.58
C SER A 483 11.83 24.76 19.61
N VAL A 484 12.14 24.97 20.90
CA VAL A 484 11.09 25.11 21.93
C VAL A 484 10.32 26.40 21.65
N THR A 485 9.06 26.26 21.20
CA THR A 485 8.25 27.40 20.76
C THR A 485 7.06 27.58 21.69
N LYS A 486 6.86 28.81 22.19
CA LYS A 486 5.68 29.15 22.98
C LYS A 486 4.50 29.45 22.06
N VAL A 487 3.37 28.83 22.34
CA VAL A 487 2.09 29.16 21.72
C VAL A 487 1.74 30.63 22.02
N SER A 488 1.45 31.40 20.98
CA SER A 488 1.00 32.80 21.08
C SER A 488 -0.27 32.91 21.93
N VAL A 489 -0.36 33.94 22.75
CA VAL A 489 -1.48 34.12 23.69
C VAL A 489 -2.03 35.53 23.58
N ALA A 490 -3.33 35.65 23.33
CA ALA A 490 -4.04 36.93 23.26
C ALA A 490 -5.24 36.96 24.21
N ALA A 491 -5.65 38.14 24.65
CA ALA A 491 -6.96 38.30 25.28
C ALA A 491 -8.05 38.05 24.23
N SER A 492 -9.22 37.56 24.65
CA SER A 492 -10.41 37.51 23.81
C SER A 492 -11.36 38.63 24.20
N ASP A 493 -11.72 39.45 23.22
CA ASP A 493 -12.64 40.58 23.33
C ASP A 493 -13.55 40.66 22.08
N ALA A 494 -14.32 41.74 21.93
CA ALA A 494 -15.23 41.91 20.81
C ALA A 494 -14.57 41.86 19.41
N SER A 495 -13.27 42.12 19.31
CA SER A 495 -12.52 42.10 18.04
C SER A 495 -11.75 40.78 17.85
N THR A 496 -11.10 40.29 18.90
CA THR A 496 -10.23 39.11 18.87
C THR A 496 -10.97 37.80 19.11
N GLY A 497 -12.06 37.83 19.86
CA GLY A 497 -12.92 36.69 20.17
C GLY A 497 -13.99 36.44 19.10
N THR A 498 -13.57 36.36 17.83
CA THR A 498 -14.44 36.11 16.67
C THR A 498 -13.97 34.86 15.92
N ILE A 499 -14.87 34.21 15.19
CA ILE A 499 -14.53 33.07 14.32
C ILE A 499 -13.51 33.48 13.26
N ALA A 500 -13.74 34.62 12.59
CA ALA A 500 -12.84 35.17 11.58
C ALA A 500 -11.41 35.38 12.11
N ASN A 501 -11.27 35.96 13.31
CA ASN A 501 -9.95 36.16 13.92
C ASN A 501 -9.29 34.83 14.32
N ALA A 502 -10.06 33.85 14.82
CA ALA A 502 -9.54 32.54 15.17
C ALA A 502 -9.04 31.76 13.94
N ILE A 503 -9.73 31.86 12.80
CA ILE A 503 -9.28 31.29 11.51
C ILE A 503 -7.97 31.94 11.06
N GLN A 504 -7.89 33.27 11.13
CA GLN A 504 -6.69 34.00 10.72
C GLN A 504 -5.50 33.80 11.67
N ASN A 505 -5.73 33.32 12.90
CA ASN A 505 -4.71 33.14 13.93
C ASN A 505 -4.79 31.74 14.57
N PRO A 506 -4.58 30.67 13.79
CA PRO A 506 -4.87 29.30 14.23
C PRO A 506 -3.96 28.83 15.37
N VAL A 507 -2.75 29.40 15.49
CA VAL A 507 -1.77 29.06 16.55
C VAL A 507 -1.92 29.95 17.80
N THR A 508 -2.82 30.94 17.79
CA THR A 508 -3.01 31.85 18.92
C THR A 508 -4.07 31.32 19.88
N PHE A 509 -3.69 31.12 21.14
CA PHE A 509 -4.62 30.83 22.22
C PHE A 509 -5.35 32.10 22.66
N LEU A 510 -6.69 32.05 22.67
CA LEU A 510 -7.55 33.17 23.02
C LEU A 510 -8.06 33.05 24.46
N LYS A 511 -7.64 33.95 25.35
CA LYS A 511 -7.94 33.91 26.79
C LYS A 511 -9.28 34.56 27.12
N ALA A 512 -10.27 33.74 27.44
CA ALA A 512 -11.53 34.11 28.09
C ALA A 512 -12.27 32.84 28.53
N ALA A 513 -13.30 32.97 29.38
CA ALA A 513 -14.07 31.79 29.82
C ALA A 513 -14.76 31.08 28.64
N ASP A 514 -15.24 31.85 27.66
CA ASP A 514 -15.49 31.38 26.30
C ASP A 514 -14.58 32.18 25.37
N TRP A 515 -13.81 31.50 24.52
CA TRP A 515 -12.91 32.19 23.61
C TRP A 515 -13.68 32.97 22.54
N LEU A 516 -14.91 32.57 22.21
CA LEU A 516 -15.77 33.23 21.24
C LEU A 516 -16.59 34.33 21.92
N PHE A 517 -15.90 35.41 22.31
CA PHE A 517 -16.48 36.51 23.07
C PHE A 517 -17.59 37.25 22.31
N ALA A 518 -17.42 37.48 21.01
CA ALA A 518 -18.26 38.38 20.22
C ALA A 518 -19.61 37.80 19.76
N GLY A 519 -19.92 36.54 20.08
CA GLY A 519 -21.14 35.91 19.59
C GLY A 519 -21.10 34.40 19.75
N ARG A 520 -21.37 33.94 20.97
CA ARG A 520 -21.40 32.51 21.33
C ARG A 520 -22.13 31.68 20.28
N ASN A 521 -21.50 30.59 19.85
CA ASN A 521 -22.05 29.67 18.87
C ASN A 521 -21.98 28.23 19.39
N ASN A 522 -23.13 27.58 19.56
CA ASN A 522 -23.23 26.21 20.06
C ASN A 522 -23.16 25.14 18.96
N TYR A 523 -23.21 25.55 17.70
CA TYR A 523 -23.19 24.66 16.53
C TYR A 523 -21.78 24.27 16.09
N LEU A 524 -20.74 24.89 16.68
CA LEU A 524 -19.36 24.76 16.23
C LEU A 524 -18.85 23.32 16.18
N TRP A 525 -19.32 22.43 17.06
CA TRP A 525 -18.99 21.00 17.01
C TRP A 525 -20.21 20.09 16.79
N GLY A 526 -21.30 20.67 16.25
CA GLY A 526 -22.40 19.91 15.67
C GLY A 526 -23.39 19.24 16.60
N ASN A 527 -23.38 19.60 17.89
CA ASN A 527 -24.39 19.24 18.87
C ASN A 527 -24.97 20.49 19.56
N PRO A 528 -25.76 21.33 18.86
CA PRO A 528 -26.27 22.58 19.44
C PRO A 528 -27.25 22.38 20.60
N GLN A 529 -27.92 21.22 20.68
CA GLN A 529 -28.86 20.83 21.74
C GLN A 529 -28.15 20.52 23.07
N GLY A 530 -26.87 20.12 23.01
CA GLY A 530 -26.03 19.93 24.18
C GLY A 530 -26.55 18.87 25.15
N GLU A 531 -27.04 19.31 26.31
CA GLU A 531 -27.43 18.43 27.41
C GLU A 531 -28.86 17.90 27.27
N GLU A 532 -29.69 18.51 26.43
CA GLU A 532 -31.11 18.20 26.31
C GLU A 532 -31.38 16.91 25.51
N GLU A 533 -30.44 16.49 24.67
CA GLU A 533 -30.53 15.27 23.86
C GLU A 533 -29.25 14.42 24.04
N LEU A 534 -29.28 13.49 25.00
CA LEU A 534 -28.23 12.48 25.20
C LEU A 534 -28.30 11.37 24.11
N THR A 535 -28.32 11.79 22.85
CA THR A 535 -28.45 10.89 21.70
C THR A 535 -27.12 10.78 20.96
N ALA A 536 -26.85 9.61 20.38
CA ALA A 536 -25.70 9.37 19.53
C ALA A 536 -25.74 10.14 18.19
N THR A 537 -26.87 10.80 17.89
CA THR A 537 -27.17 11.42 16.59
C THR A 537 -26.86 12.92 16.62
N HIS A 538 -25.57 13.27 16.61
CA HIS A 538 -25.13 14.65 16.38
C HIS A 538 -24.23 14.72 15.12
N GLN A 539 -24.17 15.90 14.50
CA GLN A 539 -23.60 16.06 13.16
C GLN A 539 -22.12 16.43 13.20
N LYS A 540 -21.35 16.06 12.18
CA LYS A 540 -19.98 16.53 12.00
C LYS A 540 -19.99 17.92 11.35
N SER A 541 -20.00 18.97 12.17
CA SER A 541 -20.00 20.37 11.68
C SER A 541 -18.68 20.77 11.02
N ILE A 542 -18.64 21.89 10.29
CA ILE A 542 -17.44 22.39 9.57
C ILE A 542 -16.21 22.64 10.47
N TYR A 543 -16.36 22.83 11.79
CA TYR A 543 -15.23 23.02 12.73
C TYR A 543 -14.87 21.78 13.55
N ASP A 544 -15.52 20.63 13.31
CA ASP A 544 -15.12 19.37 13.93
C ASP A 544 -13.70 19.00 13.44
N PRO A 545 -12.71 18.84 14.34
CA PRO A 545 -11.30 18.63 14.03
C PRO A 545 -10.97 17.18 13.70
N CYS A 546 -11.90 16.24 13.81
CA CYS A 546 -11.62 14.82 13.60
C CYS A 546 -11.38 14.51 12.11
N PRO A 547 -10.60 13.46 11.81
CA PRO A 547 -10.34 13.03 10.43
C PRO A 547 -11.60 12.47 9.73
N PRO A 548 -11.56 12.22 8.41
CA PRO A 548 -12.68 11.62 7.69
C PRO A 548 -13.14 10.31 8.34
N GLY A 549 -14.46 10.12 8.47
CA GLY A 549 -15.07 8.94 9.09
C GLY A 549 -15.15 8.97 10.62
N TYR A 550 -14.64 10.04 11.24
CA TYR A 550 -14.68 10.25 12.69
C TYR A 550 -15.22 11.63 13.04
N ARG A 551 -15.88 11.76 14.18
CA ARG A 551 -16.36 13.02 14.76
C ARG A 551 -16.03 13.11 16.25
N ILE A 552 -16.20 14.29 16.84
CA ILE A 552 -16.10 14.48 18.29
C ILE A 552 -17.18 13.63 19.00
N PRO A 553 -16.90 13.01 20.15
CA PRO A 553 -17.90 12.28 20.92
C PRO A 553 -19.06 13.16 21.42
N GLY A 554 -20.25 12.59 21.49
CA GLY A 554 -21.38 13.19 22.20
C GLY A 554 -21.17 13.18 23.72
N LYS A 555 -22.05 13.85 24.47
CA LYS A 555 -21.93 13.98 25.94
C LYS A 555 -21.87 12.63 26.65
N ASP A 556 -22.72 11.70 26.23
CA ASP A 556 -22.94 10.39 26.86
C ASP A 556 -21.87 9.36 26.48
N ALA A 557 -20.99 9.66 25.52
CA ALA A 557 -20.01 8.71 25.01
C ALA A 557 -19.05 8.18 26.09
N PHE A 558 -18.78 9.00 27.11
CA PHE A 558 -17.90 8.64 28.22
C PHE A 558 -18.64 8.08 29.44
N SER A 559 -19.97 8.05 29.45
CA SER A 559 -20.76 7.56 30.60
C SER A 559 -20.51 6.09 30.92
N ILE A 560 -19.95 5.30 29.99
CA ILE A 560 -19.54 3.92 30.28
C ILE A 560 -18.39 3.81 31.29
N PHE A 561 -17.67 4.90 31.58
CA PHE A 561 -16.55 4.88 32.53
C PHE A 561 -16.99 4.86 34.00
N THR A 562 -18.29 4.96 34.26
CA THR A 562 -18.89 4.71 35.57
C THR A 562 -20.07 3.76 35.42
N LYS A 563 -20.31 2.91 36.43
CA LYS A 563 -21.41 1.93 36.42
C LYS A 563 -22.78 2.59 36.41
N THR A 564 -22.87 3.82 36.93
CA THR A 564 -24.09 4.61 37.00
C THR A 564 -24.34 5.45 35.75
N GLY A 565 -23.31 5.73 34.94
CA GLY A 565 -23.37 6.73 33.87
C GLY A 565 -23.09 8.16 34.33
N GLU A 566 -22.97 8.36 35.65
CA GLU A 566 -22.91 9.65 36.32
C GLU A 566 -21.51 9.94 36.87
N ASN A 567 -21.27 11.20 37.22
CA ASN A 567 -20.10 11.64 37.97
C ASN A 567 -20.05 10.96 39.35
N THR A 568 -18.87 10.53 39.78
CA THR A 568 -18.75 9.80 41.04
C THR A 568 -17.36 9.90 41.66
N THR A 569 -17.34 9.95 42.99
CA THR A 569 -16.15 9.77 43.83
C THR A 569 -16.12 8.42 44.54
N ASP A 570 -17.13 7.56 44.32
CA ASP A 570 -17.20 6.21 44.89
C ASP A 570 -16.41 5.24 43.98
N PRO A 571 -15.26 4.71 44.43
CA PRO A 571 -14.46 3.78 43.64
C PRO A 571 -15.21 2.51 43.23
N ALA A 572 -16.26 2.11 43.98
CA ALA A 572 -17.07 0.95 43.63
C ALA A 572 -17.91 1.18 42.36
N GLN A 573 -18.17 2.44 42.00
CA GLN A 573 -18.88 2.83 40.78
C GLN A 573 -17.95 3.09 39.59
N HIS A 574 -16.63 3.12 39.77
CA HIS A 574 -15.73 3.29 38.64
C HIS A 574 -15.77 2.06 37.72
N ASN A 575 -15.72 2.29 36.41
CA ASN A 575 -15.54 1.25 35.40
C ASN A 575 -14.17 1.41 34.72
N VAL A 576 -13.14 1.36 35.55
CA VAL A 576 -11.75 1.67 35.18
C VAL A 576 -10.83 0.67 35.87
N VAL A 577 -9.61 0.52 35.36
CA VAL A 577 -8.58 -0.27 36.02
C VAL A 577 -7.87 0.64 37.01
N ASN A 578 -8.00 0.35 38.30
CA ASN A 578 -7.23 1.03 39.32
C ASN A 578 -5.78 0.52 39.27
N THR A 579 -4.89 1.29 38.65
CA THR A 579 -3.50 0.90 38.41
C THR A 579 -2.54 1.66 39.30
N SER A 580 -1.30 1.16 39.37
CA SER A 580 -0.19 1.71 40.17
C SER A 580 -0.06 3.24 40.09
N PRO A 581 0.33 3.92 41.19
CA PRO A 581 0.60 5.36 41.19
C PRO A 581 1.76 5.78 40.28
N THR A 582 2.54 4.82 39.76
CA THR A 582 3.56 5.07 38.72
C THR A 582 2.98 5.29 37.33
N LYS A 583 1.69 5.02 37.14
CA LYS A 583 1.01 5.20 35.86
C LYS A 583 0.64 6.66 35.62
N ARG A 584 0.77 7.08 34.37
CA ARG A 584 0.62 8.46 33.90
C ARG A 584 -0.75 8.71 33.26
N GLY A 585 -1.79 8.04 33.76
CA GLY A 585 -3.09 7.94 33.11
C GLY A 585 -3.97 6.86 33.73
N TRP A 586 -5.07 6.57 33.05
CA TRP A 586 -6.02 5.52 33.40
C TRP A 586 -6.19 4.52 32.26
N TYR A 587 -6.48 3.27 32.61
CA TYR A 587 -7.05 2.31 31.67
C TYR A 587 -8.55 2.22 31.90
N LEU A 588 -9.34 2.40 30.84
CA LEU A 588 -10.80 2.42 30.89
C LEU A 588 -11.36 1.22 30.13
N TYR A 589 -12.32 0.50 30.72
CA TYR A 589 -12.88 -0.72 30.13
C TYR A 589 -13.83 -0.42 28.97
N TYR A 590 -13.86 -1.30 27.96
CA TYR A 590 -14.79 -1.21 26.83
C TYR A 590 -16.22 -1.60 27.19
N ALA A 591 -16.37 -2.40 28.25
CA ALA A 591 -17.64 -2.90 28.74
C ALA A 591 -17.86 -2.43 30.18
N ALA A 592 -19.12 -2.22 30.55
CA ALA A 592 -19.55 -1.89 31.92
C ALA A 592 -19.49 -3.09 32.89
N THR A 593 -18.58 -4.03 32.66
CA THR A 593 -18.41 -5.27 33.45
C THR A 593 -17.29 -5.15 34.48
N GLY A 594 -16.52 -4.05 34.48
CA GLY A 594 -15.34 -3.88 35.34
C GLY A 594 -14.20 -4.85 35.04
N SER A 595 -14.19 -5.47 33.85
CA SER A 595 -13.17 -6.42 33.39
C SER A 595 -13.15 -6.51 31.86
N GLY A 596 -12.07 -7.06 31.29
CA GLY A 596 -11.92 -7.23 29.84
C GLY A 596 -10.96 -6.24 29.18
N GLU A 597 -11.20 -5.97 27.89
CA GLU A 597 -10.40 -5.07 27.08
C GLU A 597 -10.47 -3.62 27.56
N GLN A 598 -9.36 -2.90 27.37
CA GLN A 598 -9.10 -1.60 27.99
C GLN A 598 -8.41 -0.64 27.02
N ALA A 599 -8.71 0.64 27.15
CA ALA A 599 -8.01 1.72 26.45
C ALA A 599 -7.21 2.56 27.42
N TRP A 600 -6.04 3.02 26.97
CA TRP A 600 -5.22 3.96 27.69
C TRP A 600 -5.72 5.41 27.52
N PHE A 601 -5.85 6.14 28.62
CA PHE A 601 -6.20 7.56 28.67
C PHE A 601 -5.13 8.32 29.48
N PRO A 602 -4.21 9.05 28.82
CA PRO A 602 -3.11 9.73 29.48
C PRO A 602 -3.53 10.97 30.28
N TYR A 603 -2.67 11.33 31.24
CA TYR A 603 -2.64 12.61 31.93
C TYR A 603 -2.13 13.73 31.02
N ASN A 604 -3.02 14.23 30.15
CA ASN A 604 -2.73 15.18 29.08
C ASN A 604 -2.67 16.67 29.52
N GLY A 605 -3.03 16.97 30.77
CA GLY A 605 -3.20 18.33 31.28
C GLY A 605 -4.20 19.16 30.46
N CYS A 606 -4.12 20.48 30.56
CA CYS A 606 -4.86 21.41 29.71
C CYS A 606 -4.07 22.73 29.56
N ARG A 607 -4.52 23.61 28.66
CA ARG A 607 -4.11 25.02 28.63
C ARG A 607 -5.22 25.88 29.21
N TYR A 608 -4.93 26.57 30.31
CA TYR A 608 -5.97 27.19 31.15
C TYR A 608 -6.51 28.49 30.55
N TYR A 609 -7.84 28.62 30.50
CA TYR A 609 -8.53 29.70 29.78
C TYR A 609 -8.14 31.13 30.18
N SER A 610 -7.80 31.37 31.45
CA SER A 610 -7.53 32.72 31.97
C SER A 610 -6.10 33.19 31.73
N SER A 611 -5.14 32.27 31.56
CA SER A 611 -3.71 32.58 31.46
C SER A 611 -3.09 32.13 30.15
N GLY A 612 -3.67 31.12 29.49
CA GLY A 612 -3.00 30.37 28.44
C GLY A 612 -1.83 29.55 28.96
N ALA A 613 -1.61 29.40 30.27
CA ALA A 613 -0.52 28.54 30.73
C ALA A 613 -0.90 27.06 30.55
N LEU A 614 0.09 26.24 30.19
CA LEU A 614 -0.02 24.80 30.40
C LEU A 614 -0.26 24.54 31.88
N ASN A 615 -1.30 23.77 32.18
CA ASN A 615 -1.74 23.49 33.53
C ASN A 615 -1.99 21.98 33.66
N ARG A 616 -1.26 21.36 34.58
CA ARG A 616 -1.46 19.95 34.93
C ARG A 616 -2.81 19.75 35.61
N GLY A 617 -3.21 20.71 36.45
CA GLY A 617 -4.35 20.57 37.35
C GLY A 617 -4.25 19.34 38.26
N SER A 618 -5.39 19.02 38.89
CA SER A 618 -5.64 17.72 39.52
C SER A 618 -6.52 16.82 38.65
N PHE A 619 -7.12 17.38 37.59
CA PHE A 619 -8.04 16.72 36.69
C PHE A 619 -7.50 16.77 35.26
N TYR A 620 -7.87 15.77 34.47
CA TYR A 620 -7.55 15.64 33.06
C TYR A 620 -8.81 15.45 32.27
N TYR A 621 -8.83 16.01 31.06
CA TYR A 621 -10.08 16.32 30.38
C TYR A 621 -10.08 15.91 28.91
N TYR A 622 -11.24 15.45 28.46
CA TYR A 622 -11.51 15.08 27.07
C TYR A 622 -12.80 15.75 26.62
N TRP A 623 -12.72 16.57 25.57
CA TRP A 623 -13.88 17.28 25.06
C TRP A 623 -14.97 16.36 24.50
N THR A 624 -16.21 16.83 24.63
CA THR A 624 -17.36 16.34 23.87
C THR A 624 -17.92 17.48 23.00
N SER A 625 -18.80 17.14 22.05
CA SER A 625 -19.47 18.10 21.18
C SER A 625 -20.53 18.93 21.92
N ALA A 626 -20.90 18.57 23.16
CA ALA A 626 -22.09 19.07 23.81
C ALA A 626 -21.86 20.37 24.62
N PRO A 627 -22.42 21.53 24.20
CA PRO A 627 -22.43 22.76 24.99
C PRO A 627 -23.15 22.59 26.33
N SER A 628 -22.75 23.38 27.33
CA SER A 628 -23.43 23.45 28.64
C SER A 628 -23.79 24.90 28.99
N ALA A 629 -24.39 25.14 30.16
CA ALA A 629 -24.84 26.46 30.60
C ALA A 629 -23.70 27.49 30.66
N GLY A 630 -24.02 28.75 30.33
CA GLY A 630 -23.03 29.85 30.34
C GLY A 630 -21.87 29.61 29.38
N THR A 631 -20.63 29.88 29.82
CA THR A 631 -19.42 29.77 28.98
C THR A 631 -18.81 28.36 28.97
N LYS A 632 -19.60 27.33 29.29
CA LYS A 632 -19.10 25.96 29.52
C LYS A 632 -19.48 25.00 28.41
N SER A 633 -18.78 23.88 28.40
CA SER A 633 -19.07 22.72 27.57
C SER A 633 -18.80 21.42 28.33
N CYS A 634 -19.43 20.33 27.90
CA CYS A 634 -19.31 19.04 28.53
C CYS A 634 -17.99 18.36 28.15
N CYS A 635 -17.40 17.65 29.10
CA CYS A 635 -16.19 16.87 28.93
C CYS A 635 -16.17 15.72 29.92
N LEU A 636 -15.42 14.68 29.60
CA LEU A 636 -14.94 13.76 30.61
C LEU A 636 -13.89 14.47 31.47
N ALA A 637 -13.94 14.27 32.78
CA ALA A 637 -12.85 14.57 33.70
C ALA A 637 -12.48 13.33 34.53
N PHE A 638 -11.19 13.14 34.80
CA PHE A 638 -10.74 12.17 35.79
C PHE A 638 -9.58 12.72 36.58
N LYS A 639 -9.53 12.35 37.85
CA LYS A 639 -8.58 12.93 38.81
C LYS A 639 -7.29 12.12 38.90
N ASN A 640 -6.19 12.81 39.15
CA ASN A 640 -4.86 12.23 39.22
C ASN A 640 -4.57 11.39 40.48
N ASP A 641 -5.46 11.44 41.48
CA ASP A 641 -5.37 10.69 42.74
C ASP A 641 -6.23 9.41 42.75
N TRP A 642 -6.80 9.07 41.60
CA TRP A 642 -7.64 7.90 41.36
C TRP A 642 -8.98 7.83 42.11
N LYS A 643 -9.46 8.97 42.61
CA LYS A 643 -10.67 8.99 43.47
C LYS A 643 -11.94 9.48 42.78
N GLU A 644 -11.86 9.96 41.54
CA GLU A 644 -12.98 10.68 40.92
C GLU A 644 -12.96 10.50 39.39
N VAL A 645 -14.11 10.10 38.85
CA VAL A 645 -14.37 9.93 37.42
C VAL A 645 -15.70 10.60 37.10
N ASP A 646 -15.63 11.62 36.25
CA ASP A 646 -16.73 12.51 35.92
C ASP A 646 -17.00 12.51 34.41
N PRO A 647 -17.76 11.53 33.89
CA PRO A 647 -18.07 11.47 32.46
C PRO A 647 -18.97 12.63 31.97
N LEU A 648 -19.66 13.31 32.88
CA LEU A 648 -20.59 14.41 32.58
C LEU A 648 -20.08 15.76 33.12
N TYR A 649 -18.77 15.92 33.30
CA TYR A 649 -18.18 17.16 33.80
C TYR A 649 -18.42 18.34 32.83
N THR A 650 -18.32 19.56 33.35
CA THR A 650 -18.43 20.78 32.52
C THR A 650 -17.27 21.72 32.77
N PHE A 651 -16.68 22.24 31.71
CA PHE A 651 -15.51 23.11 31.80
C PHE A 651 -15.60 24.30 30.85
N GLN A 652 -14.85 25.38 31.13
CA GLN A 652 -14.88 26.60 30.33
C GLN A 652 -14.38 26.33 28.91
N ARG A 653 -15.14 26.80 27.90
CA ARG A 653 -14.85 26.59 26.47
C ARG A 653 -13.51 27.16 26.01
N GLY A 654 -13.04 28.19 26.72
CA GLY A 654 -11.74 28.80 26.44
C GLY A 654 -10.54 27.93 26.87
N ASN A 655 -10.72 26.87 27.64
CA ASN A 655 -9.61 25.94 27.91
C ASN A 655 -9.26 25.16 26.64
N ALA A 656 -7.99 24.83 26.45
CA ALA A 656 -7.58 23.86 25.44
C ALA A 656 -7.30 22.51 26.10
N GLN A 657 -7.92 21.45 25.60
CA GLN A 657 -7.73 20.07 26.07
C GLN A 657 -7.95 19.09 24.92
N THR A 658 -7.69 17.80 25.15
CA THR A 658 -7.65 16.82 24.07
C THR A 658 -9.03 16.33 23.65
N ILE A 659 -9.07 15.67 22.49
CA ILE A 659 -10.24 15.03 21.90
C ILE A 659 -9.89 13.58 21.61
N ARG A 660 -10.80 12.66 21.87
CA ARG A 660 -10.73 11.28 21.35
C ARG A 660 -11.96 11.04 20.49
N CYS A 661 -11.74 11.03 19.18
CA CYS A 661 -12.83 10.95 18.20
C CYS A 661 -13.53 9.59 18.24
N VAL A 662 -14.81 9.60 17.86
CA VAL A 662 -15.64 8.43 17.63
C VAL A 662 -15.98 8.29 16.16
N LYS A 663 -16.25 7.08 15.69
CA LYS A 663 -16.71 6.83 14.33
C LYS A 663 -18.07 7.51 14.08
N GLU A 664 -18.26 8.05 12.87
CA GLU A 664 -19.49 8.75 12.44
C GLU A 664 -20.72 7.84 12.38
#